data_AF-A0A1F9ES39-F1
#
_entry.id   AF-A0A1F9ES39-F1
#
_cell.length_a   1.000
_cell.length_b   1.000
_cell.length_c   1.000
_cell.angle_alpha   90.00
_cell.angle_beta   90.00
_cell.angle_gamma   90.00
#
_symmetry.space_group_name_H-M   'P 1'
#
loop_
_entity.id
_entity.type
_entity.pdbx_description
1 polymer ?
#
loop_
_entity_poly.entity_id
_entity_poly.type
_entity_poly.pdbx_seq_one_letter_code
_entity_poly.pdbx_strand_id
1 'polypeptide(L)'
;MDPPVVDTLNGAASERELRERVRPEPDSRGSFTVDGLRLAYELHGSAGPLVVLVPGVGFPRVYFRPLVAYLKERARCALLDTRGAGDSEGPRDPAGYDLEGQAGDVVALLDALGERRAWVVGHSLGSNIALACAARFPERVHGIVVISAALAVELIEEHLQDVLRDAEPALREIVLRHEARGPVFVGDGPPDEYGVASSRIYQRHVVRSEVDSDVLWAMRQAIGPASALWGKESAFRVTGLMRKVDQREVVADIACPLVTIAGQDDLYARTSLPFLARAPRARVVLLPDSLHHAHVEEPARVAEIILEALFPRAADAVPPLRLDVNTEADDELVRLTDQMTGFSFALPAAGAAALAALGRPRAEIVDALAASLGDDAPDAATLRAALDDMLAQLSALGLLQEGRTRADIDRAQKESRAESRAAERFADVVTAVTHAFERVPLHRARMEAAGVSPADLYAPAGLSRVPPLTKAELRRHFPDGLVARGVDVKELIAQGAVTIGATSGTSDERLQVLFDWTRGGLPERARELWALPEHASLSTGAVFTTPLCAGFECHLGAATPAQRTRGSTLTLNSSEDVFGLSDDEVRAIVRELTAHRPDVLFLHPWYGAWLLSRARALGLTLHRPTVVLTSYQLLTRRHQKLLREGFAAPVYCYWGATDLGGPLIGVECHHGNVHVREDQVFLEVEAPPGERGTILVTLLHDPVMPLIRYRISDVVRLQEAPCPCALGGEWQTVELHGRARDCLRATDGRVLSTRDVDLALGDDGPDFWRLTQRTPTAFTLEVLGALDEEPRARLLGALGAGTELRVTPVKRFSPERSLKFRQTVSELGSPLERRTG
;
A
#
# COMPACT_ATOMS: atom_id res chain seq x y z
N MET A 1 -37.04 25.17 -19.78
CA MET A 1 -36.23 26.39 -19.56
C MET A 1 -35.97 26.43 -18.08
N ASP A 2 -34.86 25.83 -17.67
CA ASP A 2 -34.39 25.88 -16.29
C ASP A 2 -33.71 27.22 -16.04
N PRO A 3 -33.83 27.79 -14.82
CA PRO A 3 -33.26 29.09 -14.50
C PRO A 3 -31.71 29.02 -14.50
N PRO A 4 -31.03 30.16 -14.67
CA PRO A 4 -29.57 30.19 -14.79
C PRO A 4 -28.89 29.71 -13.51
N VAL A 5 -27.82 28.95 -13.71
CA VAL A 5 -26.96 28.21 -12.76
C VAL A 5 -26.31 29.09 -11.66
N VAL A 6 -26.69 30.35 -11.54
CA VAL A 6 -26.07 31.35 -10.64
C VAL A 6 -26.66 31.31 -9.22
N ASP A 7 -27.88 30.82 -9.02
CA ASP A 7 -28.57 30.91 -7.72
C ASP A 7 -28.27 29.78 -6.72
N THR A 8 -27.64 28.67 -7.12
CA THR A 8 -27.35 27.55 -6.20
C THR A 8 -26.03 27.66 -5.44
N LEU A 9 -25.27 28.75 -5.60
CA LEU A 9 -23.99 28.97 -4.91
C LEU A 9 -24.02 30.00 -3.77
N ASN A 10 -25.18 30.62 -3.50
CA ASN A 10 -25.37 31.61 -2.43
C ASN A 10 -25.97 31.01 -1.14
N GLY A 11 -25.45 29.87 -0.68
CA GLY A 11 -25.70 29.37 0.67
C GLY A 11 -25.02 30.27 1.71
N ALA A 12 -25.65 31.40 2.04
CA ALA A 12 -25.14 32.37 2.99
C ALA A 12 -25.20 31.86 4.43
N ALA A 13 -24.12 31.25 4.92
CA ALA A 13 -23.74 31.43 6.31
C ALA A 13 -23.31 32.88 6.48
N SER A 14 -23.76 33.57 7.53
CA SER A 14 -23.40 34.98 7.71
C SER A 14 -21.89 35.12 7.93
N GLU A 15 -21.30 36.21 7.44
CA GLU A 15 -19.87 36.53 7.58
C GLU A 15 -19.37 36.46 9.04
N ARG A 16 -20.29 36.59 10.00
CA ARG A 16 -20.08 36.42 11.43
C ARG A 16 -20.06 34.95 11.89
N GLU A 17 -20.94 34.11 11.36
CA GLU A 17 -21.01 32.67 11.68
C GLU A 17 -19.83 31.88 11.10
N LEU A 18 -19.26 32.33 9.96
CA LEU A 18 -18.03 31.76 9.39
C LEU A 18 -16.79 32.20 10.18
N ARG A 19 -16.76 33.44 10.71
CA ARG A 19 -15.70 33.92 11.62
C ARG A 19 -15.68 33.19 12.97
N GLU A 20 -16.78 32.56 13.38
CA GLU A 20 -16.90 31.88 14.69
C GLU A 20 -16.54 30.37 14.64
N ARG A 21 -16.27 29.78 13.47
CA ARG A 21 -15.97 28.33 13.31
C ARG A 21 -14.49 27.94 13.25
N VAL A 22 -13.58 28.87 13.55
CA VAL A 22 -12.15 28.71 13.26
C VAL A 22 -11.46 27.71 14.20
N ARG A 23 -10.53 26.95 13.59
CA ARG A 23 -9.31 26.33 14.16
C ARG A 23 -8.51 27.36 15.02
N PRO A 24 -7.34 27.06 15.65
CA PRO A 24 -6.80 27.88 16.75
C PRO A 24 -6.83 29.39 16.49
N GLU A 25 -7.45 30.16 17.40
CA GLU A 25 -7.25 31.61 17.44
C GLU A 25 -5.75 31.88 17.68
N PRO A 26 -5.15 32.89 17.01
CA PRO A 26 -3.76 33.23 17.22
C PRO A 26 -3.52 33.68 18.66
N ASP A 27 -2.39 33.26 19.22
CA ASP A 27 -1.94 33.72 20.55
C ASP A 27 -1.63 35.22 20.50
N SER A 28 -1.15 35.72 19.36
CA SER A 28 -1.03 37.15 19.09
C SER A 28 -0.99 37.49 17.60
N ARG A 29 -1.33 38.73 17.27
CA ARG A 29 -1.18 39.33 15.93
C ARG A 29 -0.18 40.48 16.00
N GLY A 30 0.63 40.65 14.96
CA GLY A 30 1.61 41.72 14.90
C GLY A 30 1.84 42.23 13.48
N SER A 31 2.60 43.32 13.39
CA SER A 31 3.13 43.81 12.12
C SER A 31 4.53 44.38 12.29
N PHE A 32 5.29 44.42 11.21
CA PHE A 32 6.63 44.98 11.16
C PHE A 32 6.81 45.76 9.85
N THR A 33 7.83 46.61 9.79
CA THR A 33 8.12 47.42 8.61
C THR A 33 9.43 46.99 7.98
N VAL A 34 9.42 46.74 6.68
CA VAL A 34 10.58 46.39 5.86
C VAL A 34 10.40 47.05 4.49
N ASP A 35 11.47 47.65 3.95
CA ASP A 35 11.44 48.40 2.68
C ASP A 35 10.33 49.47 2.57
N GLY A 36 9.92 50.04 3.71
CA GLY A 36 8.84 51.02 3.78
C GLY A 36 7.42 50.43 3.65
N LEU A 37 7.27 49.10 3.65
CA LEU A 37 6.01 48.38 3.65
C LEU A 37 5.70 47.84 5.06
N ARG A 38 4.45 47.96 5.50
CA ARG A 38 3.96 47.30 6.71
C ARG A 38 3.46 45.89 6.36
N LEU A 39 4.12 44.87 6.90
CA LEU A 39 3.74 43.48 6.74
C LEU A 39 3.15 42.92 8.03
N ALA A 40 2.13 42.06 7.91
CA ALA A 40 1.37 41.52 9.03
C ALA A 40 1.66 40.03 9.26
N TYR A 41 1.61 39.59 10.52
CA TYR A 41 1.80 38.19 10.89
C TYR A 41 0.92 37.75 12.07
N GLU A 42 0.76 36.43 12.20
CA GLU A 42 0.14 35.76 13.34
C GLU A 42 1.13 34.83 14.04
N LEU A 43 1.05 34.75 15.37
CA LEU A 43 1.81 33.79 16.17
C LEU A 43 0.86 32.77 16.80
N HIS A 44 1.29 31.52 16.75
CA HIS A 44 0.62 30.37 17.36
C HIS A 44 1.65 29.47 18.05
N GLY A 45 1.29 28.92 19.20
CA GLY A 45 2.18 28.08 20.01
C GLY A 45 3.10 28.92 20.90
N SER A 46 3.36 28.41 22.11
CA SER A 46 4.12 29.11 23.14
C SER A 46 5.53 28.55 23.37
N ALA A 47 5.85 27.38 22.80
CA ALA A 47 7.11 26.68 23.04
C ALA A 47 7.62 25.93 21.79
N GLY A 48 8.93 25.68 21.74
CA GLY A 48 9.59 24.95 20.65
C GLY A 48 10.28 25.84 19.61
N PRO A 49 10.88 25.23 18.55
CA PRO A 49 11.53 25.96 17.47
C PRO A 49 10.54 26.91 16.76
N LEU A 50 11.05 28.04 16.27
CA LEU A 50 10.26 28.93 15.42
C LEU A 50 10.15 28.35 14.01
N VAL A 51 8.93 28.31 13.48
CA VAL A 51 8.57 27.90 12.12
C VAL A 51 7.85 29.06 11.46
N VAL A 52 8.47 29.65 10.44
CA VAL A 52 7.83 30.69 9.62
C VAL A 52 7.09 30.01 8.46
N LEU A 53 5.78 30.21 8.38
CA LEU A 53 4.94 29.68 7.30
C LEU A 53 4.66 30.79 6.29
N VAL A 54 5.07 30.55 5.04
CA VAL A 54 5.02 31.51 3.94
C VAL A 54 4.02 31.02 2.88
N PRO A 55 2.97 31.82 2.60
CA PRO A 55 1.87 31.44 1.72
C PRO A 55 2.24 31.45 0.24
N GLY A 56 1.42 30.76 -0.56
CA GLY A 56 1.46 30.78 -2.02
C GLY A 56 0.94 32.10 -2.60
N VAL A 57 0.95 32.20 -3.94
CA VAL A 57 0.61 33.42 -4.67
C VAL A 57 -0.76 33.97 -4.24
N GLY A 58 -0.77 35.16 -3.64
CA GLY A 58 -1.99 35.89 -3.30
C GLY A 58 -2.79 35.33 -2.12
N PHE A 59 -2.41 34.20 -1.53
CA PHE A 59 -3.15 33.63 -0.40
C PHE A 59 -2.81 34.34 0.92
N PRO A 60 -3.82 34.66 1.76
CA PRO A 60 -3.58 35.21 3.10
C PRO A 60 -3.12 34.10 4.05
N ARG A 61 -2.33 34.43 5.07
CA ARG A 61 -1.73 33.49 6.03
C ARG A 61 -2.69 32.49 6.69
N VAL A 62 -3.97 32.84 6.76
CA VAL A 62 -5.01 32.07 7.49
C VAL A 62 -5.23 30.65 6.95
N TYR A 63 -4.90 30.36 5.69
CA TYR A 63 -5.07 29.01 5.13
C TYR A 63 -4.05 27.99 5.67
N PHE A 64 -3.03 28.41 6.42
CA PHE A 64 -2.18 27.51 7.20
C PHE A 64 -2.75 27.14 8.57
N ARG A 65 -3.80 27.80 9.08
CA ARG A 65 -4.40 27.45 10.39
C ARG A 65 -4.78 25.97 10.52
N PRO A 66 -5.25 25.28 9.46
CA PRO A 66 -5.38 23.83 9.43
C PRO A 66 -4.14 23.04 9.86
N LEU A 67 -3.00 23.40 9.30
CA LEU A 67 -1.70 22.78 9.59
C LEU A 67 -1.21 23.17 11.00
N VAL A 68 -1.38 24.43 11.39
CA VAL A 68 -0.96 24.97 12.69
C VAL A 68 -1.62 24.24 13.86
N ALA A 69 -2.87 23.80 13.70
CA ALA A 69 -3.57 23.02 14.73
C ALA A 69 -2.78 21.80 15.22
N TYR A 70 -1.93 21.21 14.35
CA TYR A 70 -1.08 20.07 14.65
C TYR A 70 0.35 20.43 15.06
N LEU A 71 0.81 21.65 14.74
CA LEU A 71 2.18 22.11 15.01
C LEU A 71 2.32 22.86 16.34
N LYS A 72 1.30 23.65 16.73
CA LYS A 72 1.39 24.66 17.80
C LYS A 72 1.75 24.13 19.20
N GLU A 73 1.51 22.84 19.45
CA GLU A 73 1.86 22.19 20.73
C GLU A 73 3.37 21.89 20.85
N ARG A 74 4.10 21.93 19.72
CA ARG A 74 5.50 21.47 19.63
C ARG A 74 6.42 22.48 18.94
N ALA A 75 5.86 23.48 18.26
CA ALA A 75 6.58 24.54 17.59
C ALA A 75 5.84 25.88 17.74
N ARG A 76 6.59 26.97 17.66
CA ARG A 76 6.05 28.33 17.54
C ARG A 76 5.88 28.63 16.06
N CYS A 77 4.68 28.85 15.60
CA CYS A 77 4.35 29.09 14.20
C CYS A 77 4.12 30.57 13.96
N ALA A 78 4.94 31.19 13.11
CA ALA A 78 4.76 32.55 12.60
C ALA A 78 4.18 32.51 11.19
N LEU A 79 2.94 32.92 11.06
CA LEU A 79 2.18 32.93 9.81
C LEU A 79 2.31 34.31 9.18
N LEU A 80 3.04 34.43 8.07
CA LEU A 80 3.33 35.70 7.40
C LEU A 80 2.31 35.98 6.28
N ASP A 81 1.75 37.17 6.22
CA ASP A 81 1.13 37.68 4.98
C ASP A 81 2.24 38.25 4.09
N THR A 82 2.41 37.69 2.89
CA THR A 82 3.34 38.22 1.88
C THR A 82 2.92 39.61 1.41
N ARG A 83 3.84 40.33 0.75
CA ARG A 83 3.57 41.68 0.22
C ARG A 83 2.24 41.70 -0.55
N GLY A 84 1.38 42.65 -0.24
CA GLY A 84 0.07 42.85 -0.90
C GLY A 84 -1.00 41.77 -0.64
N ALA A 85 -0.74 40.77 0.19
CA ALA A 85 -1.72 39.75 0.58
C ALA A 85 -2.27 40.02 1.99
N GLY A 86 -3.53 39.65 2.24
CA GLY A 86 -4.18 39.81 3.55
C GLY A 86 -4.07 41.23 4.10
N ASP A 87 -3.48 41.39 5.28
CA ASP A 87 -3.31 42.67 5.98
C ASP A 87 -1.96 43.38 5.70
N SER A 88 -1.13 42.80 4.82
CA SER A 88 0.16 43.35 4.40
C SER A 88 0.03 44.34 3.25
N GLU A 89 0.84 45.40 3.30
CA GLU A 89 0.93 46.38 2.21
C GLU A 89 1.65 45.81 0.99
N GLY A 90 1.24 46.25 -0.20
CA GLY A 90 1.89 45.89 -1.47
C GLY A 90 2.77 47.03 -2.01
N PRO A 91 3.91 46.73 -2.64
CA PRO A 91 4.74 47.73 -3.32
C PRO A 91 3.97 48.40 -4.46
N ARG A 92 4.22 49.71 -4.64
CA ARG A 92 3.67 50.48 -5.77
C ARG A 92 4.27 50.08 -7.10
N ASP A 93 5.54 49.69 -7.10
CA ASP A 93 6.23 49.12 -8.26
C ASP A 93 6.13 47.59 -8.20
N PRO A 94 5.56 46.93 -9.22
CA PRO A 94 5.53 45.47 -9.30
C PRO A 94 6.89 44.81 -9.11
N ALA A 95 8.00 45.45 -9.52
CA ALA A 95 9.34 44.90 -9.33
C ALA A 95 9.67 44.59 -7.85
N GLY A 96 8.99 45.24 -6.90
CA GLY A 96 9.14 44.97 -5.47
C GLY A 96 8.53 43.65 -4.97
N TYR A 97 7.97 42.81 -5.86
CA TYR A 97 7.53 41.45 -5.56
C TYR A 97 8.59 40.38 -5.89
N ASP A 98 9.85 40.76 -6.11
CA ASP A 98 10.91 39.80 -6.38
C ASP A 98 11.16 38.83 -5.20
N LEU A 99 11.67 37.63 -5.50
CA LEU A 99 11.90 36.59 -4.49
C LEU A 99 12.96 36.98 -3.46
N GLU A 100 13.90 37.82 -3.86
CA GLU A 100 15.01 38.28 -3.05
C GLU A 100 14.54 39.24 -1.94
N GLY A 101 13.71 40.22 -2.29
CA GLY A 101 13.05 41.12 -1.34
C GLY A 101 12.12 40.37 -0.40
N GLN A 102 11.33 39.43 -0.92
CA GLN A 102 10.45 38.60 -0.09
C GLN A 102 11.20 37.64 0.85
N ALA A 103 12.39 37.17 0.47
CA ALA A 103 13.28 36.46 1.41
C ALA A 103 13.78 37.40 2.52
N GLY A 104 14.06 38.66 2.18
CA GLY A 104 14.37 39.71 3.15
C GLY A 104 13.23 39.97 4.15
N ASP A 105 11.97 39.87 3.72
CA ASP A 105 10.80 40.01 4.60
C ASP A 105 10.77 38.95 5.70
N VAL A 106 11.13 37.69 5.36
CA VAL A 106 11.23 36.60 6.33
C VAL A 106 12.30 36.93 7.37
N VAL A 107 13.46 37.44 6.94
CA VAL A 107 14.54 37.84 7.86
C VAL A 107 14.14 39.01 8.74
N ALA A 108 13.46 40.02 8.20
CA ALA A 108 12.96 41.16 8.95
C ALA A 108 11.88 40.75 9.97
N LEU A 109 11.04 39.75 9.65
CA LEU A 109 10.13 39.14 10.62
C LEU A 109 10.90 38.50 11.78
N LEU A 110 11.98 37.75 11.50
CA LEU A 110 12.81 37.17 12.54
C LEU A 110 13.41 38.26 13.45
N ASP A 111 13.91 39.36 12.87
CA ASP A 111 14.44 40.49 13.63
C ASP A 111 13.36 41.14 14.51
N ALA A 112 12.15 41.33 13.98
CA ALA A 112 11.02 41.88 14.73
C ALA A 112 10.56 40.97 15.89
N LEU A 113 10.71 39.65 15.73
CA LEU A 113 10.43 38.65 16.77
C LEU A 113 11.61 38.46 17.74
N GLY A 114 12.77 39.05 17.48
CA GLY A 114 13.99 38.86 18.26
C GLY A 114 14.62 37.47 18.09
N GLU A 115 14.33 36.80 16.98
CA GLU A 115 14.74 35.42 16.70
C GLU A 115 15.94 35.36 15.76
N ARG A 116 16.95 34.59 16.14
CA ARG A 116 18.18 34.48 15.35
C ARG A 116 17.99 33.62 14.11
N ARG A 117 17.26 32.50 14.25
CA ARG A 117 17.03 31.50 13.20
C ARG A 117 15.64 30.89 13.30
N ALA A 118 15.09 30.47 12.18
CA ALA A 118 13.85 29.69 12.12
C ALA A 118 13.92 28.58 11.08
N TRP A 119 12.99 27.64 11.17
CA TRP A 119 12.60 26.83 10.01
C TRP A 119 11.68 27.63 9.12
N VAL A 120 11.84 27.54 7.80
CA VAL A 120 10.96 28.23 6.84
C VAL A 120 10.17 27.19 6.07
N VAL A 121 8.85 27.23 6.19
CA VAL A 121 7.92 26.33 5.51
C VAL A 121 7.19 27.15 4.46
N GLY A 122 7.40 26.83 3.20
CA GLY A 122 6.79 27.52 2.07
C GLY A 122 5.76 26.65 1.35
N HIS A 123 4.68 27.25 0.84
CA HIS A 123 3.80 26.61 -0.14
C HIS A 123 3.85 27.34 -1.47
N SER A 124 4.01 26.63 -2.59
CA SER A 124 4.01 27.22 -3.94
C SER A 124 5.01 28.38 -4.07
N LEU A 125 4.58 29.63 -4.27
CA LEU A 125 5.47 30.81 -4.21
C LEU A 125 6.26 30.89 -2.90
N GLY A 126 5.64 30.57 -1.77
CA GLY A 126 6.31 30.53 -0.47
C GLY A 126 7.48 29.56 -0.45
N SER A 127 7.42 28.47 -1.21
CA SER A 127 8.55 27.53 -1.38
C SER A 127 9.73 28.19 -2.09
N ASN A 128 9.45 29.00 -3.11
CA ASN A 128 10.48 29.74 -3.83
C ASN A 128 11.12 30.83 -2.96
N ILE A 129 10.33 31.48 -2.10
CA ILE A 129 10.82 32.42 -1.09
C ILE A 129 11.67 31.70 -0.04
N ALA A 130 11.27 30.50 0.40
CA ALA A 130 12.04 29.69 1.35
C ALA A 130 13.40 29.27 0.78
N LEU A 131 13.44 28.87 -0.50
CA LEU A 131 14.69 28.55 -1.22
C LEU A 131 15.59 29.79 -1.33
N ALA A 132 15.05 30.94 -1.72
CA ALA A 132 15.80 32.19 -1.79
C ALA A 132 16.34 32.61 -0.41
N CYS A 133 15.55 32.42 0.66
CA CYS A 133 15.97 32.69 2.03
C CYS A 133 17.12 31.78 2.47
N ALA A 134 17.04 30.48 2.20
CA ALA A 134 18.09 29.53 2.55
C ALA A 134 19.39 29.74 1.75
N ALA A 135 19.30 30.14 0.48
CA ALA A 135 20.47 30.44 -0.35
C ALA A 135 21.15 31.76 0.07
N ARG A 136 20.37 32.81 0.31
CA ARG A 136 20.90 34.17 0.57
C ARG A 136 21.25 34.43 2.03
N PHE A 137 20.49 33.84 2.95
CA PHE A 137 20.62 34.03 4.39
C PHE A 137 20.78 32.68 5.12
N PRO A 138 21.74 31.82 4.74
CA PRO A 138 21.90 30.48 5.32
C PRO A 138 22.14 30.52 6.83
N GLU A 139 22.68 31.62 7.36
CA GLU A 139 22.90 31.84 8.78
C GLU A 139 21.63 32.20 9.56
N ARG A 140 20.52 32.49 8.88
CA ARG A 140 19.20 32.82 9.45
C ARG A 140 18.22 31.65 9.39
N VAL A 141 18.57 30.54 8.75
CA VAL A 141 17.68 29.40 8.53
C VAL A 141 18.21 28.13 9.21
N HIS A 142 17.34 27.41 9.92
CA HIS A 142 17.66 26.09 10.48
C HIS A 142 17.56 24.98 9.43
N GLY A 143 16.55 25.08 8.58
CA GLY A 143 16.21 24.20 7.48
C GLY A 143 14.94 24.71 6.82
N ILE A 144 14.61 24.17 5.65
CA ILE A 144 13.42 24.56 4.89
C ILE A 144 12.55 23.36 4.57
N VAL A 145 11.24 23.60 4.56
CA VAL A 145 10.24 22.67 4.02
C VAL A 145 9.54 23.37 2.87
N VAL A 146 9.54 22.76 1.69
CA VAL A 146 8.91 23.29 0.49
C VAL A 146 7.74 22.40 0.10
N ILE A 147 6.54 22.99 0.08
CA ILE A 147 5.30 22.29 -0.24
C ILE A 147 4.89 22.72 -1.65
N SER A 148 4.82 21.76 -2.57
CA SER A 148 4.38 21.98 -3.94
C SER A 148 5.15 23.10 -4.67
N ALA A 149 6.48 23.04 -4.60
CA ALA A 149 7.36 24.07 -5.18
C ALA A 149 7.36 24.06 -6.70
N ALA A 150 7.45 25.26 -7.29
CA ALA A 150 7.51 25.49 -8.73
C ALA A 150 8.81 26.24 -9.08
N LEU A 151 9.89 25.49 -9.35
CA LEU A 151 11.24 26.05 -9.53
C LEU A 151 11.42 26.81 -10.84
N ALA A 152 10.74 26.39 -11.91
CA ALA A 152 10.81 27.02 -13.22
C ALA A 152 9.41 27.05 -13.83
N VAL A 153 8.81 28.25 -13.87
CA VAL A 153 7.41 28.42 -14.27
C VAL A 153 7.20 28.10 -15.75
N GLU A 154 8.23 28.25 -16.58
CA GLU A 154 8.23 27.82 -17.99
C GLU A 154 7.91 26.33 -18.18
N LEU A 155 8.34 25.45 -17.26
CA LEU A 155 8.12 24.00 -17.36
C LEU A 155 6.68 23.60 -16.99
N ILE A 156 5.97 24.50 -16.31
CA ILE A 156 4.59 24.28 -15.84
C ILE A 156 3.58 24.82 -16.87
N GLU A 157 3.98 25.81 -17.67
CA GLU A 157 3.11 26.43 -18.68
C GLU A 157 2.60 25.40 -19.70
N GLU A 158 3.44 24.47 -20.17
CA GLU A 158 3.03 23.41 -21.11
C GLU A 158 1.96 22.49 -20.50
N HIS A 159 2.12 22.09 -19.23
CA HIS A 159 1.16 21.29 -18.49
C HIS A 159 -0.17 22.03 -18.27
N LEU A 160 -0.13 23.34 -17.99
CA LEU A 160 -1.34 24.16 -17.87
C LEU A 160 -2.09 24.28 -19.21
N GLN A 161 -1.36 24.31 -20.34
CA GLN A 161 -1.97 24.29 -21.67
C GLN A 161 -2.59 22.93 -21.99
N ASP A 162 -2.00 21.83 -21.56
CA ASP A 162 -2.60 20.50 -21.70
C ASP A 162 -3.87 20.34 -20.85
N VAL A 163 -3.86 20.81 -19.60
CA VAL A 163 -5.06 20.87 -18.74
C VAL A 163 -6.19 21.66 -19.42
N LEU A 164 -5.88 22.81 -20.02
CA LEU A 164 -6.86 23.60 -20.75
C LEU A 164 -7.32 22.90 -22.04
N ARG A 165 -6.43 22.18 -22.73
CA ARG A 165 -6.75 21.41 -23.94
C ARG A 165 -7.73 20.28 -23.64
N ASP A 166 -7.55 19.59 -22.52
CA ASP A 166 -8.33 18.40 -22.14
C ASP A 166 -9.59 18.74 -21.34
N ALA A 167 -9.78 20.02 -20.99
CA ALA A 167 -10.98 20.51 -20.34
C ALA A 167 -12.27 20.27 -21.17
N GLU A 168 -13.39 20.17 -20.45
CA GLU A 168 -14.73 20.06 -21.06
C GLU A 168 -14.93 21.14 -22.13
N PRO A 169 -15.38 20.79 -23.36
CA PRO A 169 -15.40 21.72 -24.48
C PRO A 169 -16.10 23.06 -24.19
N ALA A 170 -17.19 23.03 -23.42
CA ALA A 170 -17.94 24.22 -23.02
C ALA A 170 -17.14 25.14 -22.08
N LEU A 171 -16.42 24.58 -21.10
CA LEU A 171 -15.58 25.37 -20.17
C LEU A 171 -14.35 25.92 -20.90
N ARG A 172 -13.73 25.11 -21.76
CA ARG A 172 -12.59 25.51 -22.60
C ARG A 172 -12.96 26.65 -23.54
N GLU A 173 -14.14 26.60 -24.17
CA GLU A 173 -14.62 27.67 -25.06
C GLU A 173 -14.81 28.99 -24.31
N ILE A 174 -15.37 28.95 -23.09
CA ILE A 174 -15.50 30.13 -22.23
C ILE A 174 -14.13 30.73 -21.94
N VAL A 175 -13.15 29.93 -21.51
CA VAL A 175 -11.78 30.39 -21.23
C VAL A 175 -11.17 31.06 -22.47
N LEU A 176 -11.11 30.36 -23.60
CA LEU A 176 -10.49 30.86 -24.83
C LEU A 176 -11.16 32.12 -25.38
N ARG A 177 -12.50 32.20 -25.30
CA ARG A 177 -13.28 33.37 -25.75
C ARG A 177 -12.99 34.61 -24.91
N HIS A 178 -12.83 34.44 -23.59
CA HIS A 178 -12.53 35.54 -22.69
C HIS A 178 -11.08 36.01 -22.84
N GLU A 179 -10.12 35.08 -22.93
CA GLU A 179 -8.69 35.42 -23.14
C GLU A 179 -8.45 36.12 -24.49
N ALA A 180 -9.24 35.80 -25.52
CA ALA A 180 -9.19 36.48 -26.81
C ALA A 180 -9.66 37.95 -26.76
N ARG A 181 -10.36 38.38 -25.71
CA ARG A 181 -10.91 39.74 -25.55
C ARG A 181 -9.99 40.69 -24.79
N GLY A 182 -8.88 40.20 -24.23
CA GLY A 182 -7.93 41.00 -23.44
C GLY A 182 -7.79 40.49 -21.99
N PRO A 183 -7.33 41.33 -21.05
CA PRO A 183 -7.12 40.93 -19.66
C PRO A 183 -8.40 40.40 -18.99
N VAL A 184 -8.30 39.21 -18.40
CA VAL A 184 -9.39 38.46 -17.77
C VAL A 184 -9.24 38.38 -16.24
N PHE A 185 -8.03 38.56 -15.73
CA PHE A 185 -7.74 38.55 -14.29
C PHE A 185 -7.85 39.97 -13.74
N VAL A 186 -9.06 40.36 -13.29
CA VAL A 186 -9.31 41.67 -12.65
C VAL A 186 -9.98 41.44 -11.30
N GLY A 187 -9.16 41.49 -10.24
CA GLY A 187 -9.52 41.02 -8.90
C GLY A 187 -10.31 41.99 -8.03
N ASP A 188 -11.42 42.57 -8.48
CA ASP A 188 -12.28 43.41 -7.60
C ASP A 188 -13.79 43.14 -7.78
N GLY A 189 -14.19 41.89 -8.07
CA GLY A 189 -15.61 41.53 -8.22
C GLY A 189 -15.94 40.05 -8.03
N PRO A 190 -17.23 39.68 -7.86
CA PRO A 190 -17.68 38.29 -7.82
C PRO A 190 -17.25 37.55 -9.09
N PRO A 191 -16.99 36.23 -9.02
CA PRO A 191 -16.44 35.48 -10.13
C PRO A 191 -17.35 35.60 -11.35
N ASP A 192 -16.82 36.16 -12.43
CA ASP A 192 -17.48 36.22 -13.72
C ASP A 192 -17.47 34.83 -14.39
N GLU A 193 -18.08 34.72 -15.57
CA GLU A 193 -18.15 33.47 -16.32
C GLU A 193 -16.75 32.84 -16.53
N TYR A 194 -15.72 33.67 -16.70
CA TYR A 194 -14.32 33.24 -16.81
C TYR A 194 -13.79 32.68 -15.49
N GLY A 195 -13.98 33.39 -14.37
CA GLY A 195 -13.57 32.94 -13.04
C GLY A 195 -14.18 31.60 -12.65
N VAL A 196 -15.45 31.36 -12.99
CA VAL A 196 -16.13 30.07 -12.74
C VAL A 196 -15.57 28.97 -13.63
N ALA A 197 -15.40 29.22 -14.93
CA ALA A 197 -14.90 28.21 -15.86
C ALA A 197 -13.45 27.82 -15.57
N SER A 198 -12.57 28.81 -15.38
CA SER A 198 -11.17 28.59 -15.00
C SER A 198 -11.06 27.85 -13.66
N SER A 199 -11.84 28.23 -12.64
CA SER A 199 -11.85 27.53 -11.35
C SER A 199 -12.29 26.08 -11.47
N ARG A 200 -13.32 25.76 -12.26
CA ARG A 200 -13.80 24.37 -12.43
C ARG A 200 -12.80 23.48 -13.15
N ILE A 201 -12.10 24.02 -14.14
CA ILE A 201 -11.03 23.32 -14.83
C ILE A 201 -9.87 23.11 -13.85
N TYR A 202 -9.46 24.19 -13.18
CA TYR A 202 -8.26 24.22 -12.35
C TYR A 202 -8.39 23.42 -11.04
N GLN A 203 -9.52 23.52 -10.34
CA GLN A 203 -9.73 22.89 -9.02
C GLN A 203 -9.52 21.38 -9.03
N ARG A 204 -9.94 20.70 -10.11
CA ARG A 204 -9.75 19.23 -10.27
C ARG A 204 -8.28 18.80 -10.27
N HIS A 205 -7.35 19.73 -10.53
CA HIS A 205 -5.91 19.47 -10.63
C HIS A 205 -5.08 20.08 -9.50
N VAL A 206 -5.71 20.81 -8.57
CA VAL A 206 -5.02 21.42 -7.42
C VAL A 206 -5.53 20.96 -6.07
N VAL A 207 -6.74 20.39 -5.99
CA VAL A 207 -7.29 19.84 -4.75
C VAL A 207 -8.24 18.67 -5.05
N ARG A 208 -8.07 17.55 -4.34
CA ARG A 208 -8.87 16.32 -4.45
C ARG A 208 -10.09 16.30 -3.54
N SER A 209 -9.97 16.86 -2.34
CA SER A 209 -11.01 16.81 -1.31
C SER A 209 -12.03 17.94 -1.40
N GLU A 210 -13.24 17.74 -0.86
CA GLU A 210 -14.12 18.86 -0.49
C GLU A 210 -13.43 19.68 0.61
N VAL A 211 -12.80 20.80 0.21
CA VAL A 211 -12.06 21.68 1.12
C VAL A 211 -13.04 22.44 2.02
N ASP A 212 -12.67 22.63 3.30
CA ASP A 212 -13.41 23.40 4.31
C ASP A 212 -13.82 24.79 3.78
N SER A 213 -15.04 25.26 4.12
CA SER A 213 -15.60 26.53 3.66
C SER A 213 -14.71 27.74 3.98
N ASP A 214 -13.96 27.69 5.08
CA ASP A 214 -13.08 28.79 5.49
C ASP A 214 -11.78 28.86 4.67
N VAL A 215 -11.26 27.70 4.26
CA VAL A 215 -10.10 27.61 3.37
C VAL A 215 -10.51 27.95 1.94
N LEU A 216 -11.68 27.48 1.50
CA LEU A 216 -12.27 27.92 0.23
C LEU A 216 -12.56 29.42 0.22
N TRP A 217 -13.00 30.00 1.34
CA TRP A 217 -13.17 31.44 1.47
C TRP A 217 -11.82 32.17 1.38
N ALA A 218 -10.80 31.75 2.12
CA ALA A 218 -9.46 32.34 2.05
C ALA A 218 -8.85 32.21 0.64
N MET A 219 -9.10 31.09 -0.05
CA MET A 219 -8.72 30.90 -1.45
C MET A 219 -9.47 31.84 -2.40
N ARG A 220 -10.74 32.18 -2.09
CA ARG A 220 -11.53 33.20 -2.82
C ARG A 220 -11.10 34.64 -2.51
N GLN A 221 -10.43 34.88 -1.39
CA GLN A 221 -9.83 36.17 -1.04
C GLN A 221 -8.44 36.37 -1.66
N ALA A 222 -7.97 35.44 -2.51
CA ALA A 222 -6.68 35.54 -3.18
C ALA A 222 -6.68 36.69 -4.20
N ILE A 223 -6.41 37.91 -3.72
CA ILE A 223 -6.48 39.13 -4.51
C ILE A 223 -5.34 40.05 -4.08
N GLY A 224 -4.71 40.68 -5.07
CA GLY A 224 -3.65 41.69 -4.86
C GLY A 224 -2.43 41.39 -5.74
N PRO A 225 -1.40 40.68 -5.23
CA PRO A 225 -0.14 40.47 -5.93
C PRO A 225 -0.27 39.46 -7.07
N ALA A 226 -1.32 38.63 -7.07
CA ALA A 226 -1.54 37.59 -8.08
C ALA A 226 -1.51 38.13 -9.51
N SER A 227 -2.13 39.29 -9.78
CA SER A 227 -2.09 39.89 -11.12
C SER A 227 -0.70 40.36 -11.55
N ALA A 228 0.14 40.81 -10.62
CA ALA A 228 1.51 41.27 -10.90
C ALA A 228 2.47 40.07 -11.07
N LEU A 229 2.29 39.05 -10.24
CA LEU A 229 3.11 37.85 -10.21
C LEU A 229 2.75 36.88 -11.33
N TRP A 230 1.47 36.56 -11.51
CA TRP A 230 0.97 35.59 -12.47
C TRP A 230 0.72 36.20 -13.85
N GLY A 231 0.11 37.38 -13.90
CA GLY A 231 -0.34 38.02 -15.13
C GLY A 231 -1.83 38.37 -15.10
N LYS A 232 -2.30 39.14 -16.08
CA LYS A 232 -3.70 39.56 -16.18
C LYS A 232 -4.46 38.87 -17.32
N GLU A 233 -3.73 38.21 -18.21
CA GLU A 233 -4.22 37.77 -19.52
C GLU A 233 -4.77 36.33 -19.50
N SER A 234 -4.36 35.49 -18.54
CA SER A 234 -4.80 34.09 -18.48
C SER A 234 -4.54 33.46 -17.10
N ALA A 235 -5.41 32.55 -16.69
CA ALA A 235 -5.21 31.63 -15.57
C ALA A 235 -4.27 30.45 -15.92
N PHE A 236 -4.10 30.15 -17.21
CA PHE A 236 -3.30 29.02 -17.72
C PHE A 236 -2.00 29.44 -18.41
N ARG A 237 -1.73 30.76 -18.49
CA ARG A 237 -0.50 31.33 -19.02
C ARG A 237 0.10 32.33 -18.04
N VAL A 238 1.37 32.17 -17.73
CA VAL A 238 2.09 33.09 -16.85
C VAL A 238 2.80 34.16 -17.68
N THR A 239 2.31 35.39 -17.56
CA THR A 239 2.82 36.59 -18.25
C THR A 239 3.40 37.62 -17.28
N GLY A 240 3.12 37.46 -15.98
CA GLY A 240 3.63 38.31 -14.91
C GLY A 240 5.08 37.99 -14.52
N LEU A 241 5.52 38.54 -13.38
CA LEU A 241 6.90 38.45 -12.91
C LEU A 241 7.38 37.00 -12.69
N MET A 242 6.46 36.09 -12.34
CA MET A 242 6.79 34.68 -12.11
C MET A 242 7.27 33.97 -13.38
N ARG A 243 6.97 34.49 -14.58
CA ARG A 243 7.49 33.96 -15.84
C ARG A 243 9.02 33.89 -15.87
N LYS A 244 9.70 34.78 -15.12
CA LYS A 244 11.16 34.88 -15.06
C LYS A 244 11.77 34.09 -13.89
N VAL A 245 10.95 33.42 -13.09
CA VAL A 245 11.43 32.64 -11.95
C VAL A 245 12.05 31.34 -12.46
N ASP A 246 13.34 31.20 -12.21
CA ASP A 246 14.11 29.98 -12.36
C ASP A 246 15.04 29.82 -11.15
N GLN A 247 14.78 28.82 -10.33
CA GLN A 247 15.56 28.49 -9.14
C GLN A 247 16.25 27.12 -9.24
N ARG A 248 16.33 26.53 -10.45
CA ARG A 248 16.95 25.20 -10.64
C ARG A 248 18.39 25.14 -10.13
N GLU A 249 19.18 26.17 -10.46
CA GLU A 249 20.59 26.27 -10.02
C GLU A 249 20.71 26.62 -8.53
N VAL A 250 19.75 27.40 -7.99
CA VAL A 250 19.74 27.82 -6.58
C VAL A 250 19.68 26.62 -5.63
N VAL A 251 19.06 25.51 -6.04
CA VAL A 251 18.94 24.30 -5.23
C VAL A 251 20.31 23.73 -4.84
N ALA A 252 21.32 23.85 -5.70
CA ALA A 252 22.66 23.33 -5.44
C ALA A 252 23.35 24.08 -4.29
N ASP A 253 22.99 25.34 -4.06
CA ASP A 253 23.58 26.21 -3.04
C ASP A 253 22.91 26.05 -1.66
N ILE A 254 21.87 25.22 -1.54
CA ILE A 254 21.14 25.00 -0.28
C ILE A 254 21.92 24.06 0.65
N ALA A 255 22.63 24.65 1.61
CA ALA A 255 23.44 23.91 2.59
C ALA A 255 22.65 23.38 3.80
N CYS A 256 21.48 23.94 4.10
CA CYS A 256 20.63 23.52 5.21
C CYS A 256 19.77 22.29 4.83
N PRO A 257 19.18 21.56 5.81
CA PRO A 257 18.18 20.55 5.52
C PRO A 257 17.05 21.09 4.63
N LEU A 258 16.69 20.35 3.58
CA LEU A 258 15.59 20.67 2.67
C LEU A 258 14.62 19.49 2.63
N VAL A 259 13.38 19.69 3.07
CA VAL A 259 12.30 18.70 2.92
C VAL A 259 11.32 19.18 1.85
N THR A 260 11.10 18.38 0.82
CA THR A 260 10.12 18.65 -0.23
C THR A 260 8.89 17.79 0.00
N ILE A 261 7.71 18.40 0.02
CA ILE A 261 6.40 17.72 0.13
C ILE A 261 5.62 18.05 -1.14
N ALA A 262 5.13 17.05 -1.85
CA ALA A 262 4.28 17.24 -3.02
C ALA A 262 3.18 16.19 -3.08
N GLY A 263 2.03 16.54 -3.64
CA GLY A 263 1.05 15.55 -4.08
C GLY A 263 1.61 14.68 -5.19
N GLN A 264 1.27 13.39 -5.22
CA GLN A 264 1.76 12.46 -6.24
C GLN A 264 1.36 12.88 -7.66
N ASP A 265 0.19 13.51 -7.80
CA ASP A 265 -0.35 14.01 -9.06
C ASP A 265 -0.37 15.56 -9.14
N ASP A 266 0.49 16.23 -8.35
CA ASP A 266 0.59 17.69 -8.33
C ASP A 266 1.21 18.23 -9.63
N LEU A 267 0.41 19.00 -10.36
CA LEU A 267 0.76 19.65 -11.63
C LEU A 267 2.01 20.53 -11.54
N TYR A 268 2.22 21.18 -10.41
CA TYR A 268 3.28 22.19 -10.22
C TYR A 268 4.58 21.59 -9.73
N ALA A 269 4.47 20.62 -8.83
CA ALA A 269 5.63 20.07 -8.14
C ALA A 269 6.41 19.10 -9.02
N ARG A 270 5.73 18.33 -9.88
CA ARG A 270 6.32 17.22 -10.64
C ARG A 270 7.57 17.62 -11.42
N THR A 271 7.53 18.77 -12.09
CA THR A 271 8.66 19.30 -12.88
C THR A 271 9.83 19.81 -12.03
N SER A 272 9.58 20.07 -10.74
CA SER A 272 10.56 20.64 -9.81
C SER A 272 11.27 19.59 -8.96
N LEU A 273 10.66 18.41 -8.75
CA LEU A 273 11.21 17.35 -7.89
C LEU A 273 12.62 16.90 -8.28
N PRO A 274 12.97 16.68 -9.56
CA PRO A 274 14.32 16.22 -9.93
C PRO A 274 15.40 17.22 -9.56
N PHE A 275 15.08 18.52 -9.56
CA PHE A 275 16.02 19.56 -9.17
C PHE A 275 16.13 19.64 -7.64
N LEU A 276 15.00 19.68 -6.92
CA LEU A 276 14.97 19.73 -5.44
C LEU A 276 15.72 18.56 -4.80
N ALA A 277 15.64 17.38 -5.41
CA ALA A 277 16.36 16.18 -5.02
C ALA A 277 17.89 16.32 -5.05
N ARG A 278 18.45 17.30 -5.79
CA ARG A 278 19.90 17.52 -5.92
C ARG A 278 20.52 18.28 -4.76
N ALA A 279 19.73 18.86 -3.85
CA ALA A 279 20.31 19.56 -2.71
C ALA A 279 21.06 18.56 -1.79
N PRO A 280 22.22 18.93 -1.24
CA PRO A 280 23.07 18.02 -0.45
C PRO A 280 22.37 17.34 0.74
N ARG A 281 21.31 17.96 1.27
CA ARG A 281 20.53 17.48 2.42
C ARG A 281 19.03 17.44 2.11
N ALA A 282 18.67 17.03 0.89
CA ALA A 282 17.30 16.89 0.44
C ALA A 282 16.61 15.63 1.01
N ARG A 283 15.34 15.77 1.37
CA ARG A 283 14.38 14.68 1.58
C ARG A 283 13.13 15.00 0.77
N VAL A 284 12.73 14.10 -0.13
CA VAL A 284 11.50 14.26 -0.92
C VAL A 284 10.42 13.33 -0.37
N VAL A 285 9.20 13.86 -0.21
CA VAL A 285 8.03 13.14 0.27
C VAL A 285 6.88 13.38 -0.68
N LEU A 286 6.36 12.30 -1.27
CA LEU A 286 5.17 12.31 -2.10
C LEU A 286 3.97 11.83 -1.29
N LEU A 287 2.86 12.55 -1.40
CA LEU A 287 1.61 12.21 -0.76
C LEU A 287 0.61 11.68 -1.81
N PRO A 288 0.20 10.40 -1.73
CA PRO A 288 -0.60 9.76 -2.78
C PRO A 288 -2.00 10.34 -2.92
N ASP A 289 -2.55 10.92 -1.85
CA ASP A 289 -3.94 11.39 -1.79
C ASP A 289 -4.07 12.93 -1.83
N SER A 290 -2.96 13.65 -2.02
CA SER A 290 -2.93 15.11 -2.14
C SER A 290 -2.59 15.58 -3.55
N LEU A 291 -2.95 16.82 -3.86
CA LEU A 291 -2.50 17.56 -5.04
C LEU A 291 -1.69 18.79 -4.61
N HIS A 292 -1.95 19.95 -5.20
CA HIS A 292 -1.19 21.18 -4.99
C HIS A 292 -1.33 21.77 -3.59
N HIS A 293 -2.37 21.39 -2.83
CA HIS A 293 -2.65 21.92 -1.49
C HIS A 293 -2.53 20.84 -0.41
N ALA A 294 -1.48 20.02 -0.47
CA ALA A 294 -1.18 18.96 0.51
C ALA A 294 -1.32 19.37 2.00
N HIS A 295 -0.96 20.60 2.36
CA HIS A 295 -1.06 21.11 3.74
C HIS A 295 -2.50 21.44 4.19
N VAL A 296 -3.45 21.48 3.25
CA VAL A 296 -4.90 21.63 3.47
C VAL A 296 -5.59 20.26 3.38
N GLU A 297 -5.18 19.44 2.42
CA GLU A 297 -5.75 18.11 2.15
C GLU A 297 -5.35 17.09 3.22
N GLU A 298 -4.07 17.08 3.60
CA GLU A 298 -3.49 16.16 4.60
C GLU A 298 -2.72 16.91 5.71
N PRO A 299 -3.35 17.86 6.44
CA PRO A 299 -2.66 18.74 7.38
C PRO A 299 -1.96 18.00 8.52
N ALA A 300 -2.51 16.86 8.97
CA ALA A 300 -1.89 16.04 10.01
C ALA A 300 -0.60 15.37 9.52
N ARG A 301 -0.61 14.83 8.29
CA ARG A 301 0.55 14.15 7.69
C ARG A 301 1.65 15.14 7.36
N VAL A 302 1.29 16.30 6.80
CA VAL A 302 2.25 17.39 6.56
C VAL A 302 2.86 17.89 7.86
N ALA A 303 2.07 18.02 8.94
CA ALA A 303 2.59 18.41 10.25
C ALA A 303 3.58 17.37 10.81
N GLU A 304 3.29 16.08 10.68
CA GLU A 304 4.20 15.01 11.11
C GLU A 304 5.56 15.12 10.40
N ILE A 305 5.57 15.29 9.08
CA ILE A 305 6.80 15.43 8.28
C ILE A 305 7.60 16.67 8.73
N ILE A 306 6.92 17.79 8.98
CA ILE A 306 7.56 19.02 9.49
C ILE A 306 8.16 18.78 10.88
N LEU A 307 7.44 18.10 11.78
CA LEU A 307 7.92 17.78 13.13
C LEU A 307 9.10 16.81 13.14
N GLU A 308 9.12 15.83 12.23
CA GLU A 308 10.29 14.96 12.02
C GLU A 308 11.52 15.77 11.61
N ALA A 309 11.35 16.74 10.71
CA ALA A 309 12.43 17.62 10.26
C ALA A 309 12.96 18.52 11.40
N LEU A 310 12.04 19.04 12.22
CA LEU A 310 12.34 19.88 13.39
C LEU A 310 13.09 19.13 14.50
N PHE A 311 12.79 17.84 14.67
CA PHE A 311 13.30 17.00 15.76
C PHE A 311 13.89 15.68 15.24
N PRO A 312 14.98 15.73 14.45
CA PRO A 312 15.58 14.54 13.86
C PRO A 312 16.11 13.58 14.93
N ARG A 313 15.89 12.27 14.78
CA ARG A 313 16.42 11.24 15.68
C ARG A 313 17.89 11.00 15.35
N ALA A 314 18.67 10.51 16.33
CA ALA A 314 20.10 10.25 16.17
C ALA A 314 20.46 9.22 15.06
N ALA A 315 19.48 8.49 14.51
CA ALA A 315 19.65 7.54 13.41
C ALA A 315 19.45 8.16 12.01
N ASP A 316 18.99 9.43 11.91
CA ASP A 316 18.54 10.06 10.65
C ASP A 316 19.65 10.84 9.92
N ALA A 317 20.93 10.59 10.22
CA ALA A 317 22.06 11.36 9.70
C ALA A 317 22.60 10.91 8.31
N VAL A 318 21.87 10.07 7.56
CA VAL A 318 22.21 9.65 6.19
C VAL A 318 20.95 9.74 5.32
N PRO A 319 20.96 10.41 4.16
CA PRO A 319 19.76 10.57 3.35
C PRO A 319 19.54 9.34 2.46
N PRO A 320 18.30 8.85 2.29
CA PRO A 320 17.94 8.03 1.14
C PRO A 320 17.39 8.94 0.03
N LEU A 321 18.04 8.92 -1.12
CA LEU A 321 17.39 9.33 -2.37
C LEU A 321 16.56 8.15 -2.88
N ARG A 322 15.24 8.24 -2.76
CA ARG A 322 14.26 7.31 -3.33
C ARG A 322 13.63 7.98 -4.55
N LEU A 323 13.83 7.42 -5.74
CA LEU A 323 13.01 7.68 -6.92
C LEU A 323 12.18 6.42 -7.14
N ASP A 324 10.87 6.51 -6.89
CA ASP A 324 9.90 5.53 -7.35
C ASP A 324 9.76 5.69 -8.87
N VAL A 325 10.26 4.71 -9.62
CA VAL A 325 10.00 4.57 -11.05
C VAL A 325 9.32 3.24 -11.25
N ASN A 326 8.02 3.26 -11.51
CA ASN A 326 7.34 2.11 -12.08
C ASN A 326 6.26 2.57 -13.07
N THR A 327 6.23 1.84 -14.18
CA THR A 327 5.25 1.85 -15.30
C THR A 327 5.24 3.06 -16.25
N GLU A 328 6.40 3.41 -16.81
CA GLU A 328 6.53 3.97 -18.19
C GLU A 328 8.02 3.95 -18.65
N ALA A 329 8.81 3.03 -18.07
CA ALA A 329 10.27 3.05 -18.13
C ALA A 329 10.88 2.60 -19.47
N ASP A 330 10.07 2.25 -20.48
CA ASP A 330 10.61 1.99 -21.81
C ASP A 330 10.68 3.29 -22.65
N ASP A 331 9.72 4.21 -22.51
CA ASP A 331 9.72 5.47 -23.28
C ASP A 331 10.53 6.58 -22.60
N GLU A 332 10.52 6.65 -21.27
CA GLU A 332 11.28 7.68 -20.53
C GLU A 332 12.78 7.34 -20.45
N LEU A 333 13.14 6.05 -20.41
CA LEU A 333 14.53 5.62 -20.44
C LEU A 333 15.12 5.71 -21.86
N VAL A 334 14.32 5.49 -22.90
CA VAL A 334 14.68 5.83 -24.30
C VAL A 334 14.88 7.33 -24.47
N ARG A 335 14.02 8.18 -23.86
CA ARG A 335 14.21 9.65 -23.86
C ARG A 335 15.41 10.12 -23.04
N LEU A 336 15.70 9.51 -21.90
CA LEU A 336 16.88 9.80 -21.07
C LEU A 336 18.17 9.37 -21.77
N THR A 337 18.15 8.25 -22.50
CA THR A 337 19.27 7.81 -23.34
C THR A 337 19.49 8.79 -24.51
N ASP A 338 18.41 9.26 -25.15
CA ASP A 338 18.44 10.31 -26.18
C ASP A 338 18.94 11.68 -25.64
N GLN A 339 18.68 12.00 -24.38
CA GLN A 339 19.13 13.26 -23.76
C GLN A 339 20.57 13.21 -23.22
N MET A 340 21.08 12.03 -22.86
CA MET A 340 22.43 11.88 -22.27
C MET A 340 23.53 11.69 -23.31
N THR A 341 23.25 11.15 -24.50
CA THR A 341 24.24 11.05 -25.58
C THR A 341 23.96 12.07 -26.67
N GLY A 342 24.69 13.19 -26.67
CA GLY A 342 24.65 14.20 -27.74
C GLY A 342 25.22 13.74 -29.09
N PHE A 343 25.06 12.46 -29.46
CA PHE A 343 25.42 11.91 -30.77
C PHE A 343 24.17 11.51 -31.55
N SER A 344 24.06 12.10 -32.73
CA SER A 344 22.96 11.97 -33.67
C SER A 344 22.89 10.55 -34.27
N PHE A 345 21.69 9.97 -34.26
CA PHE A 345 21.22 8.77 -34.95
C PHE A 345 21.76 7.39 -34.49
N ALA A 346 20.80 6.51 -34.17
CA ALA A 346 20.89 5.06 -33.93
C ALA A 346 21.38 4.58 -32.55
N LEU A 347 20.55 4.70 -31.49
CA LEU A 347 20.78 3.99 -30.22
C LEU A 347 19.56 3.52 -29.37
N PRO A 348 18.27 3.66 -29.76
CA PRO A 348 17.18 3.10 -28.95
C PRO A 348 17.21 1.56 -28.79
N ALA A 349 17.64 0.82 -29.82
CA ALA A 349 17.77 -0.64 -29.77
C ALA A 349 19.00 -1.12 -28.96
N ALA A 350 20.01 -0.27 -28.83
CA ALA A 350 21.28 -0.56 -28.17
C ALA A 350 21.21 -0.45 -26.64
N GLY A 351 20.38 0.45 -26.11
CA GLY A 351 20.17 0.61 -24.66
C GLY A 351 19.58 -0.66 -23.99
N ALA A 352 18.57 -1.27 -24.63
CA ALA A 352 17.98 -2.52 -24.14
C ALA A 352 18.96 -3.71 -24.21
N ALA A 353 19.79 -3.78 -25.27
CA ALA A 353 20.82 -4.82 -25.42
C ALA A 353 21.97 -4.65 -24.41
N ALA A 354 22.39 -3.42 -24.12
CA ALA A 354 23.41 -3.12 -23.10
C ALA A 354 22.93 -3.43 -21.68
N LEU A 355 21.68 -3.11 -21.36
CA LEU A 355 21.04 -3.46 -20.08
C LEU A 355 20.88 -4.98 -19.92
N ALA A 356 20.49 -5.70 -20.98
CA ALA A 356 20.41 -7.17 -20.98
C ALA A 356 21.77 -7.87 -20.84
N ALA A 357 22.87 -7.17 -21.13
CA ALA A 357 24.23 -7.69 -21.05
C ALA A 357 24.98 -7.27 -19.76
N LEU A 358 24.36 -6.50 -18.87
CA LEU A 358 24.92 -6.14 -17.56
C LEU A 358 25.18 -7.41 -16.73
N GLY A 359 26.45 -7.68 -16.46
CA GLY A 359 26.94 -8.90 -15.78
C GLY A 359 27.81 -9.82 -16.65
N ARG A 360 27.96 -9.52 -17.94
CA ARG A 360 28.91 -10.21 -18.87
C ARG A 360 30.26 -9.47 -18.96
N PRO A 361 31.34 -10.12 -19.44
CA PRO A 361 32.62 -9.45 -19.67
C PRO A 361 32.45 -8.26 -20.63
N ARG A 362 33.11 -7.12 -20.33
CA ARG A 362 32.96 -5.87 -21.10
C ARG A 362 33.16 -6.03 -22.61
N ALA A 363 34.01 -6.96 -23.04
CA ALA A 363 34.22 -7.25 -24.46
C ALA A 363 32.95 -7.79 -25.14
N GLU A 364 32.19 -8.67 -24.48
CA GLU A 364 30.98 -9.27 -25.03
C GLU A 364 29.82 -8.27 -25.13
N ILE A 365 29.80 -7.26 -24.24
CA ILE A 365 28.82 -6.17 -24.28
C ILE A 365 29.09 -5.26 -25.48
N VAL A 366 30.37 -4.94 -25.74
CA VAL A 366 30.79 -4.15 -26.90
C VAL A 366 30.51 -4.89 -28.21
N ASP A 367 30.75 -6.20 -28.27
CA ASP A 367 30.46 -7.01 -29.45
C ASP A 367 28.95 -7.11 -29.72
N ALA A 368 28.13 -7.23 -28.68
CA ALA A 368 26.67 -7.23 -28.80
C ALA A 368 26.11 -5.86 -29.25
N LEU A 369 26.68 -4.76 -28.75
CA LEU A 369 26.36 -3.40 -29.19
C LEU A 369 26.72 -3.20 -30.66
N ALA A 370 27.93 -3.59 -31.08
CA ALA A 370 28.37 -3.50 -32.47
C ALA A 370 27.47 -4.34 -33.39
N ALA A 371 27.12 -5.56 -32.98
CA ALA A 371 26.22 -6.43 -33.74
C ALA A 371 24.80 -5.86 -33.87
N SER A 372 24.31 -5.15 -32.84
CA SER A 372 22.98 -4.52 -32.86
C SER A 372 22.93 -3.26 -33.72
N LEU A 373 24.06 -2.58 -33.91
CA LEU A 373 24.17 -1.34 -34.69
C LEU A 373 24.50 -1.59 -36.17
N GLY A 374 24.95 -2.80 -36.53
CA GLY A 374 25.21 -3.19 -37.92
C GLY A 374 26.37 -2.42 -38.56
N ASP A 375 26.28 -2.15 -39.86
CA ASP A 375 27.36 -1.52 -40.64
C ASP A 375 27.65 -0.05 -40.27
N ASP A 376 26.75 0.59 -39.51
CA ASP A 376 26.90 1.96 -39.00
C ASP A 376 27.51 2.03 -37.59
N ALA A 377 27.96 0.89 -37.04
CA ALA A 377 28.55 0.83 -35.70
C ALA A 377 29.88 1.61 -35.63
N PRO A 378 30.06 2.51 -34.64
CA PRO A 378 31.37 3.08 -34.33
C PRO A 378 32.39 1.97 -34.02
N ASP A 379 33.68 2.28 -34.15
CA ASP A 379 34.71 1.29 -33.84
C ASP A 379 34.61 0.80 -32.37
N ALA A 380 35.10 -0.41 -32.13
CA ALA A 380 34.99 -1.07 -30.83
C ALA A 380 35.68 -0.30 -29.70
N ALA A 381 36.65 0.58 -30.01
CA ALA A 381 37.33 1.43 -29.03
C ALA A 381 36.40 2.57 -28.58
N THR A 382 35.70 3.19 -29.53
CA THR A 382 34.72 4.26 -29.30
C THR A 382 33.51 3.74 -28.53
N LEU A 383 32.98 2.57 -28.89
CA LEU A 383 31.89 1.90 -28.16
C LEU A 383 32.31 1.55 -26.72
N ARG A 384 33.55 1.10 -26.52
CA ARG A 384 34.08 0.80 -25.18
C ARG A 384 34.23 2.05 -24.32
N ALA A 385 34.71 3.16 -24.90
CA ALA A 385 34.83 4.42 -24.18
C ALA A 385 33.46 4.99 -23.77
N ALA A 386 32.45 4.91 -24.65
CA ALA A 386 31.09 5.33 -24.34
C ALA A 386 30.46 4.45 -23.24
N LEU A 387 30.69 3.13 -23.29
CA LEU A 387 30.25 2.20 -22.24
C LEU A 387 30.94 2.50 -20.89
N ASP A 388 32.26 2.75 -20.90
CA ASP A 388 33.01 3.07 -19.68
C ASP A 388 32.57 4.41 -19.06
N ASP A 389 32.27 5.43 -19.88
CA ASP A 389 31.75 6.72 -19.43
C ASP A 389 30.33 6.59 -18.85
N MET A 390 29.44 5.86 -19.53
CA MET A 390 28.09 5.56 -19.03
C MET A 390 28.14 4.80 -17.69
N LEU A 391 28.99 3.78 -17.57
CA LEU A 391 29.15 3.02 -16.32
C LEU A 391 29.75 3.89 -15.20
N ALA A 392 30.69 4.79 -15.51
CA ALA A 392 31.26 5.73 -14.56
C ALA A 392 30.23 6.74 -14.05
N GLN A 393 29.37 7.26 -14.94
CA GLN A 393 28.27 8.16 -14.58
C GLN A 393 27.23 7.46 -13.69
N LEU A 394 26.83 6.24 -14.05
CA LEU A 394 25.93 5.42 -13.23
C LEU A 394 26.54 5.07 -11.86
N SER A 395 27.85 4.87 -11.79
CA SER A 395 28.56 4.64 -10.51
C SER A 395 28.67 5.89 -9.65
N ALA A 396 28.94 7.05 -10.27
CA ALA A 396 28.97 8.36 -9.59
C ALA A 396 27.60 8.76 -9.03
N LEU A 397 26.51 8.32 -9.67
CA LEU A 397 25.13 8.46 -9.18
C LEU A 397 24.76 7.44 -8.09
N GLY A 398 25.68 6.54 -7.71
CA GLY A 398 25.45 5.49 -6.72
C GLY A 398 24.54 4.35 -7.20
N LEU A 399 24.17 4.35 -8.48
CA LEU A 399 23.29 3.35 -9.11
C LEU A 399 24.05 2.05 -9.47
N LEU A 400 25.38 2.13 -9.59
CA LEU A 400 26.27 0.98 -9.74
C LEU A 400 27.41 1.06 -8.72
N GLN A 401 27.41 0.16 -7.73
CA GLN A 401 28.63 -0.16 -6.98
C GLN A 401 29.34 -1.32 -7.67
N GLU A 402 30.66 -1.22 -7.89
CA GLU A 402 31.44 -2.33 -8.45
C GLU A 402 31.17 -3.61 -7.65
N GLY A 403 30.69 -4.66 -8.34
CA GLY A 403 30.40 -5.96 -7.74
C GLY A 403 28.93 -6.23 -7.35
N ARG A 404 28.00 -5.27 -7.49
CA ARG A 404 26.56 -5.54 -7.31
C ARG A 404 25.91 -6.04 -8.60
N THR A 405 25.16 -7.13 -8.48
CA THR A 405 24.36 -7.74 -9.55
C THR A 405 22.98 -7.08 -9.66
N ARG A 406 22.26 -7.29 -10.78
CA ARG A 406 20.87 -6.85 -10.93
C ARG A 406 19.97 -7.34 -9.77
N ALA A 407 20.20 -8.57 -9.32
CA ALA A 407 19.48 -9.15 -8.18
C ALA A 407 19.74 -8.40 -6.86
N ASP A 408 20.92 -7.79 -6.69
CA ASP A 408 21.23 -6.99 -5.50
C ASP A 408 20.47 -5.67 -5.49
N ILE A 409 20.30 -5.05 -6.67
CA ILE A 409 19.52 -3.81 -6.84
C ILE A 409 18.02 -4.10 -6.61
N ASP A 410 17.48 -5.13 -7.27
CA ASP A 410 16.07 -5.50 -7.13
C ASP A 410 15.74 -5.87 -5.67
N ARG A 411 16.64 -6.56 -4.98
CA ARG A 411 16.50 -6.87 -3.55
C ARG A 411 16.47 -5.60 -2.69
N ALA A 412 17.43 -4.69 -2.88
CA ALA A 412 17.48 -3.44 -2.10
C ALA A 412 16.22 -2.57 -2.31
N GLN A 413 15.69 -2.51 -3.54
CA GLN A 413 14.44 -1.83 -3.82
C GLN A 413 13.25 -2.45 -3.09
N LYS A 414 13.20 -3.79 -3.02
CA LYS A 414 12.16 -4.52 -2.29
C LYS A 414 12.27 -4.33 -0.78
N GLU A 415 13.48 -4.33 -0.23
CA GLU A 415 13.72 -4.03 1.19
C GLU A 415 13.22 -2.62 1.53
N SER A 416 13.55 -1.64 0.68
CA SER A 416 13.07 -0.26 0.84
C SER A 416 11.55 -0.14 0.77
N ARG A 417 10.89 -0.86 -0.14
CA ARG A 417 9.41 -0.91 -0.19
C ARG A 417 8.81 -1.53 1.08
N ALA A 418 9.44 -2.58 1.61
CA ALA A 418 8.96 -3.27 2.81
C ALA A 418 8.94 -2.35 4.03
N GLU A 419 9.95 -1.48 4.14
CA GLU A 419 10.05 -0.45 5.18
C GLU A 419 8.96 0.61 5.01
N SER A 420 8.77 1.16 3.80
CA SER A 420 7.73 2.18 3.54
C SER A 420 6.32 1.66 3.85
N ARG A 421 5.99 0.47 3.35
CA ARG A 421 4.69 -0.16 3.57
C ARG A 421 4.42 -0.45 5.05
N ALA A 422 5.44 -0.60 5.89
CA ALA A 422 5.24 -0.87 7.31
C ALA A 422 4.51 0.25 8.05
N ALA A 423 4.76 1.51 7.67
CA ALA A 423 4.07 2.65 8.26
C ALA A 423 2.61 2.74 7.79
N GLU A 424 2.38 2.60 6.49
CA GLU A 424 1.03 2.63 5.90
C GLU A 424 0.13 1.54 6.48
N ARG A 425 0.62 0.29 6.53
CA ARG A 425 -0.11 -0.84 7.13
C ARG A 425 -0.53 -0.55 8.55
N PHE A 426 0.32 0.13 9.32
CA PHE A 426 0.01 0.42 10.70
C PHE A 426 -1.03 1.54 10.86
N ALA A 427 -1.10 2.48 9.91
CA ALA A 427 -2.18 3.48 9.87
C ALA A 427 -3.55 2.81 9.67
N ASP A 428 -3.65 1.81 8.79
CA ASP A 428 -4.88 1.03 8.61
C ASP A 428 -5.28 0.28 9.88
N VAL A 429 -4.30 -0.25 10.63
CA VAL A 429 -4.54 -0.87 11.94
C VAL A 429 -5.14 0.15 12.91
N VAL A 430 -4.59 1.37 12.99
CA VAL A 430 -5.13 2.42 13.87
C VAL A 430 -6.58 2.74 13.51
N THR A 431 -6.90 2.84 12.21
CA THR A 431 -8.27 3.06 11.73
C THR A 431 -9.20 1.92 12.14
N ALA A 432 -8.82 0.67 11.90
CA ALA A 432 -9.60 -0.50 12.26
C ALA A 432 -9.87 -0.61 13.76
N VAL A 433 -8.83 -0.38 14.58
CA VAL A 433 -8.95 -0.43 16.04
C VAL A 433 -9.78 0.74 16.58
N THR A 434 -9.67 1.93 15.98
CA THR A 434 -10.49 3.11 16.34
C THR A 434 -11.96 2.82 16.06
N HIS A 435 -12.30 2.34 14.86
CA HIS A 435 -13.66 1.94 14.50
C HIS A 435 -14.21 0.88 15.46
N ALA A 436 -13.42 -0.16 15.75
CA ALA A 436 -13.79 -1.21 16.68
C ALA A 436 -14.05 -0.68 18.10
N PHE A 437 -13.19 0.19 18.62
CA PHE A 437 -13.35 0.82 19.93
C PHE A 437 -14.61 1.70 19.98
N GLU A 438 -14.86 2.48 18.93
CA GLU A 438 -15.96 3.42 18.90
C GLU A 438 -17.31 2.74 18.72
N ARG A 439 -17.38 1.73 17.85
CA ARG A 439 -18.63 1.18 17.34
C ARG A 439 -18.94 -0.23 17.85
N VAL A 440 -17.97 -1.03 18.29
CA VAL A 440 -18.20 -2.42 18.71
C VAL A 440 -18.18 -2.56 20.24
N PRO A 441 -19.30 -2.99 20.89
CA PRO A 441 -19.39 -3.06 22.34
C PRO A 441 -18.31 -3.92 23.02
N LEU A 442 -18.01 -5.10 22.46
CA LEU A 442 -17.01 -6.01 23.05
C LEU A 442 -15.60 -5.41 23.01
N HIS A 443 -15.18 -4.82 21.87
CA HIS A 443 -13.85 -4.23 21.75
C HIS A 443 -13.67 -3.04 22.66
N ARG A 444 -14.68 -2.16 22.75
CA ARG A 444 -14.69 -1.08 23.72
C ARG A 444 -14.47 -1.57 25.15
N ALA A 445 -15.29 -2.52 25.61
CA ALA A 445 -15.21 -3.04 26.97
C ALA A 445 -13.85 -3.67 27.28
N ARG A 446 -13.28 -4.41 26.31
CA ARG A 446 -11.97 -5.07 26.45
C ARG A 446 -10.82 -4.07 26.52
N MET A 447 -10.86 -3.02 25.69
CA MET A 447 -9.84 -1.97 25.67
C MET A 447 -9.93 -1.07 26.90
N GLU A 448 -11.14 -0.67 27.33
CA GLU A 448 -11.37 0.09 28.56
C GLU A 448 -10.89 -0.69 29.80
N ALA A 449 -11.19 -1.99 29.88
CA ALA A 449 -10.73 -2.85 30.97
C ALA A 449 -9.19 -3.00 31.01
N ALA A 450 -8.54 -2.93 29.85
CA ALA A 450 -7.07 -2.95 29.74
C ALA A 450 -6.44 -1.57 29.94
N GLY A 451 -7.22 -0.49 30.09
CA GLY A 451 -6.72 0.87 30.16
C GLY A 451 -6.02 1.31 28.87
N VAL A 452 -6.56 0.91 27.72
CA VAL A 452 -6.04 1.23 26.38
C VAL A 452 -7.09 1.98 25.59
N SER A 453 -6.69 3.07 24.95
CA SER A 453 -7.51 3.85 24.03
C SER A 453 -6.89 3.86 22.63
N PRO A 454 -7.62 4.24 21.57
CA PRO A 454 -7.03 4.42 20.25
C PRO A 454 -5.87 5.44 20.22
N ALA A 455 -5.88 6.43 21.12
CA ALA A 455 -4.78 7.39 21.28
C ALA A 455 -3.50 6.73 21.84
N ASP A 456 -3.54 5.50 22.34
CA ASP A 456 -2.33 4.77 22.75
C ASP A 456 -1.63 4.06 21.58
N LEU A 457 -2.18 4.13 20.36
CA LEU A 457 -1.75 3.37 19.19
C LEU A 457 -0.82 4.16 18.24
N TYR A 458 -0.15 5.23 18.70
CA TYR A 458 0.81 6.00 17.88
C TYR A 458 2.08 5.22 17.47
N ALA A 459 2.25 3.98 17.93
CA ALA A 459 3.33 3.08 17.54
C ALA A 459 2.89 1.60 17.62
N PRO A 460 3.52 0.67 16.86
CA PRO A 460 3.22 -0.77 16.90
C PRO A 460 3.22 -1.39 18.30
N ALA A 461 4.06 -0.88 19.21
CA ALA A 461 4.08 -1.32 20.59
C ALA A 461 2.75 -1.09 21.34
N GLY A 462 1.98 -0.06 20.97
CA GLY A 462 0.67 0.23 21.56
C GLY A 462 -0.35 -0.87 21.29
N LEU A 463 -0.31 -1.49 20.11
CA LEU A 463 -1.22 -2.57 19.74
C LEU A 463 -1.09 -3.79 20.67
N SER A 464 0.13 -4.08 21.14
CA SER A 464 0.39 -5.20 22.06
C SER A 464 -0.34 -5.10 23.40
N ARG A 465 -0.74 -3.88 23.80
CA ARG A 465 -1.54 -3.63 25.01
C ARG A 465 -3.01 -4.02 24.83
N VAL A 466 -3.51 -4.07 23.58
CA VAL A 466 -4.87 -4.52 23.30
C VAL A 466 -4.95 -6.04 23.53
N PRO A 467 -5.87 -6.52 24.39
CA PRO A 467 -5.93 -7.94 24.70
C PRO A 467 -6.32 -8.77 23.47
N PRO A 468 -5.65 -9.91 23.18
CA PRO A 468 -5.99 -10.80 22.08
C PRO A 468 -7.40 -11.37 22.18
N LEU A 469 -8.19 -11.27 21.10
CA LEU A 469 -9.54 -11.82 21.04
C LEU A 469 -9.50 -13.33 20.86
N THR A 470 -10.29 -14.06 21.64
CA THR A 470 -10.35 -15.53 21.59
C THR A 470 -11.64 -16.02 20.94
N LYS A 471 -11.60 -17.26 20.44
CA LYS A 471 -12.77 -17.93 19.86
C LYS A 471 -13.92 -18.12 20.87
N ALA A 472 -13.58 -18.32 22.15
CA ALA A 472 -14.55 -18.45 23.22
C ALA A 472 -15.31 -17.13 23.48
N GLU A 473 -14.60 -15.99 23.47
CA GLU A 473 -15.23 -14.67 23.55
C GLU A 473 -16.13 -14.42 22.33
N LEU A 474 -15.65 -14.74 21.13
CA LEU A 474 -16.45 -14.64 19.91
C LEU A 474 -17.78 -15.40 20.02
N ARG A 475 -17.74 -16.64 20.50
CA ARG A 475 -18.95 -17.47 20.69
C ARG A 475 -19.90 -16.87 21.73
N ARG A 476 -19.37 -16.34 22.83
CA ARG A 476 -20.17 -15.81 23.94
C ARG A 476 -20.89 -14.50 23.57
N HIS A 477 -20.30 -13.71 22.68
CA HIS A 477 -20.76 -12.35 22.39
C HIS A 477 -21.39 -12.18 21.00
N PHE A 478 -21.44 -13.22 20.17
CA PHE A 478 -22.09 -13.16 18.86
C PHE A 478 -23.62 -13.19 18.97
N PRO A 479 -24.36 -12.39 18.16
CA PRO A 479 -23.88 -11.29 17.32
C PRO A 479 -23.77 -9.95 18.07
N ASP A 480 -24.58 -9.74 19.12
CA ASP A 480 -24.89 -8.42 19.68
C ASP A 480 -23.68 -7.66 20.27
N GLY A 481 -22.65 -8.36 20.73
CA GLY A 481 -21.44 -7.75 21.26
C GLY A 481 -20.37 -7.46 20.20
N LEU A 482 -20.49 -8.05 19.02
CA LEU A 482 -19.44 -8.05 17.97
C LEU A 482 -19.81 -7.22 16.75
N VAL A 483 -21.10 -7.02 16.50
CA VAL A 483 -21.57 -6.19 15.39
C VAL A 483 -21.44 -4.72 15.76
N ALA A 484 -20.95 -3.90 14.83
CA ALA A 484 -20.83 -2.47 14.99
C ALA A 484 -22.21 -1.80 15.17
N ARG A 485 -22.29 -0.85 16.10
CA ARG A 485 -23.51 -0.08 16.37
C ARG A 485 -24.00 0.64 15.12
N GLY A 486 -25.32 0.60 14.92
CA GLY A 486 -25.98 1.22 13.78
C GLY A 486 -25.96 0.38 12.50
N VAL A 487 -25.44 -0.85 12.53
CA VAL A 487 -25.51 -1.79 11.42
C VAL A 487 -26.74 -2.67 11.55
N ASP A 488 -27.62 -2.66 10.55
CA ASP A 488 -28.73 -3.61 10.44
C ASP A 488 -28.30 -4.86 9.64
N VAL A 489 -27.93 -5.91 10.37
CA VAL A 489 -27.52 -7.18 9.77
C VAL A 489 -28.63 -7.83 8.95
N LYS A 490 -29.91 -7.64 9.32
CA LYS A 490 -31.04 -8.23 8.58
C LYS A 490 -31.18 -7.57 7.21
N GLU A 491 -31.01 -6.26 7.15
CA GLU A 491 -31.00 -5.51 5.89
C GLU A 491 -29.83 -5.95 5.00
N LEU A 492 -28.62 -6.06 5.55
CA LEU A 492 -27.45 -6.51 4.78
C LEU A 492 -27.62 -7.94 4.25
N ILE A 493 -28.26 -8.84 5.00
CA ILE A 493 -28.59 -10.19 4.52
C ILE A 493 -29.64 -10.13 3.41
N ALA A 494 -30.68 -9.30 3.56
CA ALA A 494 -31.72 -9.14 2.54
C ALA A 494 -31.17 -8.56 1.22
N GLN A 495 -30.16 -7.70 1.29
CA GLN A 495 -29.43 -7.15 0.15
C GLN A 495 -28.38 -8.14 -0.43
N GLY A 496 -28.13 -9.26 0.24
CA GLY A 496 -27.12 -10.24 -0.16
C GLY A 496 -25.67 -9.79 0.07
N ALA A 497 -25.45 -8.69 0.79
CA ALA A 497 -24.13 -8.15 1.11
C ALA A 497 -23.39 -9.04 2.12
N VAL A 498 -24.12 -9.61 3.09
CA VAL A 498 -23.56 -10.55 4.08
C VAL A 498 -24.42 -11.80 4.21
N THR A 499 -23.81 -12.91 4.63
CA THR A 499 -24.54 -14.14 4.97
C THR A 499 -24.09 -14.69 6.30
N ILE A 500 -24.98 -15.35 7.04
CA ILE A 500 -24.57 -16.08 8.24
C ILE A 500 -24.00 -17.42 7.81
N GLY A 501 -22.79 -17.72 8.25
CA GLY A 501 -22.19 -19.04 8.12
C GLY A 501 -21.68 -19.56 9.46
N ALA A 502 -21.07 -20.75 9.43
CA ALA A 502 -20.51 -21.37 10.62
C ALA A 502 -19.12 -21.95 10.34
N THR A 503 -18.22 -21.84 11.29
CA THR A 503 -16.90 -22.50 11.21
C THR A 503 -17.07 -24.01 11.28
N SER A 504 -16.19 -24.77 10.63
CA SER A 504 -16.26 -26.25 10.64
C SER A 504 -16.00 -26.90 12.01
N GLY A 505 -15.43 -26.16 12.97
CA GLY A 505 -15.16 -26.65 14.33
C GLY A 505 -13.96 -27.60 14.42
N THR A 506 -12.87 -27.31 13.69
CA THR A 506 -11.67 -28.16 13.71
C THR A 506 -11.04 -28.24 15.09
N SER A 507 -10.88 -27.10 15.76
CA SER A 507 -10.13 -26.95 17.02
C SER A 507 -11.00 -26.86 18.26
N ASP A 508 -12.24 -26.39 18.12
CA ASP A 508 -13.24 -26.15 19.17
C ASP A 508 -14.66 -26.27 18.59
N GLU A 509 -15.71 -26.09 19.40
CA GLU A 509 -17.10 -26.03 18.91
C GLU A 509 -17.29 -24.94 17.83
N ARG A 510 -18.28 -25.16 16.95
CA ARG A 510 -18.58 -24.26 15.84
C ARG A 510 -18.92 -22.85 16.32
N LEU A 511 -18.44 -21.87 15.58
CA LEU A 511 -18.72 -20.45 15.76
C LEU A 511 -19.61 -19.97 14.59
N GLN A 512 -20.68 -19.23 14.88
CA GLN A 512 -21.42 -18.50 13.86
C GLN A 512 -20.67 -17.22 13.50
N VAL A 513 -20.62 -16.91 12.21
CA VAL A 513 -19.89 -15.75 11.69
C VAL A 513 -20.71 -15.06 10.60
N LEU A 514 -20.49 -13.76 10.44
CA LEU A 514 -20.97 -13.02 9.29
C LEU A 514 -19.92 -13.10 8.17
N PHE A 515 -20.33 -13.64 7.04
CA PHE A 515 -19.54 -13.71 5.83
C PHE A 515 -19.89 -12.52 4.94
N ASP A 516 -18.91 -11.68 4.67
CA ASP A 516 -18.96 -10.68 3.63
C ASP A 516 -18.30 -11.25 2.36
N TRP A 517 -19.13 -11.56 1.35
CA TRP A 517 -18.66 -12.17 0.11
C TRP A 517 -17.87 -11.22 -0.78
N THR A 518 -17.92 -9.91 -0.51
CA THR A 518 -17.15 -8.92 -1.28
C THR A 518 -15.65 -9.00 -0.99
N ARG A 519 -15.25 -9.58 0.15
CA ARG A 519 -13.85 -9.65 0.61
C ARG A 519 -13.10 -10.89 0.15
N GLY A 520 -13.81 -12.01 -0.04
CA GLY A 520 -13.22 -13.33 -0.30
C GLY A 520 -12.69 -13.56 -1.71
N GLY A 521 -12.68 -12.52 -2.55
CA GLY A 521 -12.25 -12.58 -3.95
C GLY A 521 -10.74 -12.78 -4.13
N LEU A 522 -10.35 -13.02 -5.38
CA LEU A 522 -8.93 -13.08 -5.76
C LEU A 522 -8.25 -11.72 -5.49
N PRO A 523 -6.94 -11.69 -5.18
CA PRO A 523 -6.20 -10.43 -5.11
C PRO A 523 -6.30 -9.67 -6.44
N GLU A 524 -6.41 -8.34 -6.40
CA GLU A 524 -6.46 -7.52 -7.63
C GLU A 524 -5.23 -7.78 -8.54
N ARG A 525 -4.06 -7.96 -7.91
CA ARG A 525 -2.79 -8.28 -8.58
C ARG A 525 -2.53 -9.79 -8.71
N ALA A 526 -3.57 -10.62 -8.73
CA ALA A 526 -3.45 -12.08 -8.84
C ALA A 526 -2.63 -12.54 -10.06
N ARG A 527 -2.73 -11.84 -11.20
CA ARG A 527 -1.96 -12.18 -12.41
C ARG A 527 -0.46 -12.05 -12.19
N GLU A 528 -0.01 -10.96 -11.57
CA GLU A 528 1.40 -10.70 -11.27
C GLU A 528 1.93 -11.67 -10.21
N LEU A 529 1.13 -11.91 -9.16
CA LEU A 529 1.46 -12.84 -8.08
C LEU A 529 1.77 -14.26 -8.61
N TRP A 530 0.98 -14.71 -9.59
CA TRP A 530 1.08 -16.05 -10.16
C TRP A 530 1.80 -16.12 -11.51
N ALA A 531 2.35 -15.00 -11.98
CA ALA A 531 3.00 -14.86 -13.29
C ALA A 531 2.13 -15.40 -14.44
N LEU A 532 0.83 -15.08 -14.40
CA LEU A 532 -0.12 -15.49 -15.44
C LEU A 532 0.01 -14.57 -16.66
N PRO A 533 -0.17 -15.10 -17.89
CA PRO A 533 -0.24 -14.28 -19.10
C PRO A 533 -1.37 -13.24 -19.00
N GLU A 534 -1.21 -12.07 -19.63
CA GLU A 534 -2.21 -11.00 -19.61
C GLU A 534 -3.60 -11.45 -20.10
N HIS A 535 -3.63 -12.33 -21.11
CA HIS A 535 -4.86 -12.88 -21.68
C HIS A 535 -5.49 -14.00 -20.84
N ALA A 536 -4.89 -14.40 -19.72
CA ALA A 536 -5.44 -15.42 -18.85
C ALA A 536 -6.74 -14.93 -18.18
N SER A 537 -7.82 -15.68 -18.40
CA SER A 537 -9.10 -15.46 -17.71
C SER A 537 -9.04 -16.02 -16.29
N LEU A 538 -9.68 -15.31 -15.36
CA LEU A 538 -9.93 -15.69 -13.96
C LEU A 538 -11.40 -15.43 -13.59
N SER A 539 -12.28 -15.42 -14.58
CA SER A 539 -13.65 -14.92 -14.45
C SER A 539 -14.64 -15.99 -13.99
N THR A 540 -14.33 -17.27 -14.22
CA THR A 540 -15.20 -18.40 -13.88
C THR A 540 -14.56 -19.29 -12.82
N GLY A 541 -15.35 -19.70 -11.83
CA GLY A 541 -14.87 -20.46 -10.67
C GLY A 541 -15.53 -21.82 -10.52
N ALA A 542 -14.86 -22.75 -9.86
CA ALA A 542 -15.51 -23.91 -9.25
C ALA A 542 -14.91 -24.21 -7.87
N VAL A 543 -15.72 -24.77 -6.98
CA VAL A 543 -15.30 -25.16 -5.62
C VAL A 543 -15.52 -26.66 -5.43
N PHE A 544 -14.49 -27.38 -4.99
CA PHE A 544 -14.59 -28.78 -4.56
C PHE A 544 -13.91 -28.97 -3.20
N THR A 545 -14.73 -29.05 -2.16
CA THR A 545 -14.30 -29.11 -0.77
C THR A 545 -15.29 -29.90 0.07
N THR A 546 -15.02 -30.05 1.37
CA THR A 546 -15.93 -30.71 2.32
C THR A 546 -17.30 -30.01 2.34
N PRO A 547 -18.43 -30.72 2.49
CA PRO A 547 -19.77 -30.11 2.51
C PRO A 547 -19.90 -28.96 3.53
N LEU A 548 -19.27 -29.09 4.71
CA LEU A 548 -19.33 -28.06 5.76
C LEU A 548 -18.61 -26.75 5.39
N CYS A 549 -17.59 -26.81 4.54
CA CYS A 549 -16.83 -25.62 4.15
C CYS A 549 -17.34 -24.98 2.86
N ALA A 550 -18.20 -25.68 2.12
CA ALA A 550 -18.77 -25.19 0.87
C ALA A 550 -19.84 -24.10 1.09
N GLY A 551 -20.28 -23.85 2.33
CA GLY A 551 -21.35 -22.88 2.65
C GLY A 551 -22.74 -23.30 2.11
N PHE A 552 -22.78 -24.46 1.46
CA PHE A 552 -23.97 -25.18 1.07
C PHE A 552 -23.95 -26.49 1.83
N GLU A 553 -24.96 -26.66 2.66
CA GLU A 553 -25.38 -27.93 3.17
C GLU A 553 -25.88 -28.80 2.00
N CYS A 554 -24.95 -29.27 1.17
CA CYS A 554 -25.19 -30.20 0.07
C CYS A 554 -25.39 -31.60 0.66
N HIS A 555 -26.44 -31.77 1.45
CA HIS A 555 -26.80 -33.05 2.05
C HIS A 555 -28.11 -33.63 1.48
N LEU A 556 -28.63 -33.08 0.38
CA LEU A 556 -29.79 -33.63 -0.30
C LEU A 556 -29.47 -33.72 -1.80
N GLY A 557 -29.36 -34.96 -2.30
CA GLY A 557 -29.15 -35.30 -3.71
C GLY A 557 -30.30 -34.87 -4.64
N ALA A 558 -30.56 -33.56 -4.72
CA ALA A 558 -31.62 -32.96 -5.53
C ALA A 558 -31.29 -31.56 -6.07
N ALA A 559 -30.16 -30.94 -5.68
CA ALA A 559 -29.81 -29.61 -6.17
C ALA A 559 -29.10 -29.67 -7.54
N THR A 560 -29.74 -29.07 -8.55
CA THR A 560 -29.17 -28.90 -9.89
C THR A 560 -27.90 -28.01 -9.86
N PRO A 561 -26.99 -28.12 -10.84
CA PRO A 561 -25.84 -27.22 -10.93
C PRO A 561 -26.22 -25.73 -10.85
N ALA A 562 -27.32 -25.33 -11.49
CA ALA A 562 -27.84 -23.96 -11.44
C ALA A 562 -28.14 -23.48 -10.00
N GLN A 563 -28.64 -24.36 -9.13
CA GLN A 563 -28.93 -24.04 -7.72
C GLN A 563 -27.66 -23.98 -6.84
N ARG A 564 -26.55 -24.55 -7.30
CA ARG A 564 -25.24 -24.56 -6.63
C ARG A 564 -24.24 -23.54 -7.19
N THR A 565 -24.64 -22.79 -8.21
CA THR A 565 -23.83 -21.73 -8.80
C THR A 565 -24.17 -20.39 -8.16
N ARG A 566 -23.15 -19.69 -7.65
CA ARG A 566 -23.25 -18.29 -7.20
C ARG A 566 -22.36 -17.42 -8.08
N GLY A 567 -22.94 -16.39 -8.70
CA GLY A 567 -22.25 -15.62 -9.73
C GLY A 567 -21.74 -16.55 -10.84
N SER A 568 -20.43 -16.54 -11.09
CA SER A 568 -19.76 -17.43 -12.05
C SER A 568 -19.13 -18.69 -11.42
N THR A 569 -19.37 -18.92 -10.12
CA THR A 569 -18.70 -19.98 -9.35
C THR A 569 -19.64 -21.14 -9.04
N LEU A 570 -19.33 -22.33 -9.58
CA LEU A 570 -20.08 -23.57 -9.33
C LEU A 570 -19.51 -24.33 -8.13
N THR A 571 -20.33 -24.65 -7.15
CA THR A 571 -19.94 -25.58 -6.07
C THR A 571 -20.22 -27.01 -6.51
N LEU A 572 -19.19 -27.85 -6.67
CA LEU A 572 -19.35 -29.26 -7.09
C LEU A 572 -19.93 -30.11 -5.96
N ASN A 573 -20.66 -31.17 -6.34
CA ASN A 573 -21.17 -32.15 -5.38
C ASN A 573 -20.01 -32.82 -4.62
N SER A 574 -20.17 -32.98 -3.31
CA SER A 574 -19.19 -33.67 -2.46
C SER A 574 -19.89 -34.49 -1.38
N SER A 575 -19.14 -35.37 -0.73
CA SER A 575 -19.60 -36.22 0.38
C SER A 575 -18.82 -35.90 1.66
N GLU A 576 -19.41 -36.22 2.80
CA GLU A 576 -18.74 -36.21 4.10
C GLU A 576 -17.57 -37.22 4.15
N ASP A 577 -17.71 -38.35 3.46
CA ASP A 577 -16.64 -39.32 3.25
C ASP A 577 -16.24 -39.32 1.76
N VAL A 578 -15.17 -38.58 1.44
CA VAL A 578 -14.66 -38.52 0.07
C VAL A 578 -14.17 -39.87 -0.44
N PHE A 579 -13.67 -40.75 0.44
CA PHE A 579 -13.22 -42.09 0.08
C PHE A 579 -14.41 -43.01 -0.26
N GLY A 580 -15.62 -42.63 0.14
CA GLY A 580 -16.86 -43.35 -0.12
C GLY A 580 -17.58 -42.95 -1.41
N LEU A 581 -17.08 -41.98 -2.18
CA LEU A 581 -17.69 -41.58 -3.45
C LEU A 581 -17.72 -42.77 -4.43
N SER A 582 -18.90 -43.05 -4.99
CA SER A 582 -19.10 -44.04 -6.03
C SER A 582 -18.51 -43.59 -7.38
N ASP A 583 -18.26 -44.55 -8.27
CA ASP A 583 -17.74 -44.24 -9.60
C ASP A 583 -18.69 -43.35 -10.42
N ASP A 584 -20.00 -43.47 -10.22
CA ASP A 584 -21.00 -42.65 -10.90
C ASP A 584 -21.02 -41.21 -10.37
N GLU A 585 -20.84 -41.02 -9.06
CA GLU A 585 -20.66 -39.68 -8.46
C GLU A 585 -19.39 -39.02 -8.96
N VAL A 586 -18.27 -39.77 -9.04
CA VAL A 586 -17.02 -39.27 -9.62
C VAL A 586 -17.24 -38.85 -11.09
N ARG A 587 -17.88 -39.69 -11.91
CA ARG A 587 -18.23 -39.33 -13.30
C ARG A 587 -19.14 -38.10 -13.36
N ALA A 588 -20.08 -37.93 -12.43
CA ALA A 588 -20.93 -36.75 -12.38
C ALA A 588 -20.12 -35.49 -12.07
N ILE A 589 -19.24 -35.52 -11.07
CA ILE A 589 -18.36 -34.41 -10.71
C ILE A 589 -17.47 -34.01 -11.88
N VAL A 590 -16.83 -34.99 -12.55
CA VAL A 590 -15.98 -34.72 -13.72
C VAL A 590 -16.79 -34.12 -14.87
N ARG A 591 -17.99 -34.62 -15.13
CA ARG A 591 -18.89 -34.06 -16.16
C ARG A 591 -19.28 -32.63 -15.86
N GLU A 592 -19.66 -32.33 -14.62
CA GLU A 592 -19.98 -30.96 -14.19
C GLU A 592 -18.78 -30.02 -14.35
N LEU A 593 -17.60 -30.43 -13.88
CA LEU A 593 -16.38 -29.65 -14.00
C LEU A 593 -16.02 -29.38 -15.46
N THR A 594 -16.19 -30.38 -16.33
CA THR A 594 -15.91 -30.29 -17.77
C THR A 594 -16.92 -29.42 -18.50
N ALA A 595 -18.19 -29.47 -18.09
CA ALA A 595 -19.23 -28.64 -18.68
C ALA A 595 -19.12 -27.17 -18.26
N HIS A 596 -18.78 -26.91 -16.99
CA HIS A 596 -18.65 -25.56 -16.44
C HIS A 596 -17.37 -24.84 -16.87
N ARG A 597 -16.29 -25.60 -17.13
CA ARG A 597 -14.98 -25.10 -17.62
C ARG A 597 -14.43 -23.92 -16.79
N PRO A 598 -14.27 -24.06 -15.46
CA PRO A 598 -13.80 -22.97 -14.62
C PRO A 598 -12.36 -22.56 -14.95
N ASP A 599 -12.09 -21.26 -14.90
CA ASP A 599 -10.74 -20.69 -14.92
C ASP A 599 -10.01 -20.95 -13.60
N VAL A 600 -10.74 -20.87 -12.48
CA VAL A 600 -10.20 -21.00 -11.13
C VAL A 600 -10.87 -22.16 -10.40
N LEU A 601 -10.07 -23.12 -9.94
CA LEU A 601 -10.58 -24.25 -9.15
C LEU A 601 -10.14 -24.11 -7.69
N PHE A 602 -11.07 -23.76 -6.81
CA PHE A 602 -10.87 -23.82 -5.36
C PHE A 602 -11.03 -25.26 -4.87
N LEU A 603 -10.01 -25.78 -4.21
CA LEU A 603 -9.87 -27.22 -3.99
C LEU A 603 -9.40 -27.55 -2.58
N HIS A 604 -10.03 -28.53 -1.95
CA HIS A 604 -9.44 -29.17 -0.77
C HIS A 604 -8.39 -30.20 -1.23
N PRO A 605 -7.14 -30.17 -0.74
CA PRO A 605 -6.04 -30.94 -1.33
C PRO A 605 -6.29 -32.45 -1.32
N TRP A 606 -6.78 -33.01 -0.19
CA TRP A 606 -7.14 -34.43 -0.11
C TRP A 606 -8.27 -34.84 -1.04
N TYR A 607 -9.31 -34.00 -1.17
CA TYR A 607 -10.44 -34.29 -2.06
C TYR A 607 -9.99 -34.27 -3.52
N GLY A 608 -9.19 -33.27 -3.89
CA GLY A 608 -8.60 -33.17 -5.22
C GLY A 608 -7.71 -34.35 -5.57
N ALA A 609 -6.81 -34.74 -4.68
CA ALA A 609 -5.92 -35.88 -4.89
C ALA A 609 -6.69 -37.20 -5.02
N TRP A 610 -7.74 -37.39 -4.21
CA TRP A 610 -8.59 -38.57 -4.31
C TRP A 610 -9.37 -38.58 -5.63
N LEU A 611 -9.97 -37.45 -6.01
CA LEU A 611 -10.68 -37.30 -7.28
C LEU A 611 -9.76 -37.61 -8.46
N LEU A 612 -8.51 -37.12 -8.45
CA LEU A 612 -7.51 -37.43 -9.48
C LEU A 612 -7.21 -38.93 -9.55
N SER A 613 -6.98 -39.57 -8.40
CA SER A 613 -6.70 -41.00 -8.32
C SER A 613 -7.85 -41.83 -8.91
N ARG A 614 -9.10 -41.52 -8.53
CA ARG A 614 -10.30 -42.18 -9.06
C ARG A 614 -10.57 -41.87 -10.53
N ALA A 615 -10.42 -40.62 -10.96
CA ALA A 615 -10.60 -40.22 -12.35
C ALA A 615 -9.60 -40.94 -13.27
N ARG A 616 -8.33 -41.07 -12.85
CA ARG A 616 -7.31 -41.85 -13.56
C ARG A 616 -7.68 -43.32 -13.66
N ALA A 617 -8.12 -43.94 -12.56
CA ALA A 617 -8.56 -45.34 -12.54
C ALA A 617 -9.77 -45.60 -13.46
N LEU A 618 -10.63 -44.60 -13.65
CA LEU A 618 -11.80 -44.65 -14.52
C LEU A 618 -11.53 -44.19 -15.96
N GLY A 619 -10.30 -43.78 -16.30
CA GLY A 619 -9.96 -43.27 -17.62
C GLY A 619 -10.63 -41.93 -17.97
N LEU A 620 -10.99 -41.12 -16.98
CA LEU A 620 -11.65 -39.83 -17.15
C LEU A 620 -10.63 -38.72 -17.37
N THR A 621 -10.95 -37.78 -18.28
CA THR A 621 -10.15 -36.56 -18.49
C THR A 621 -10.78 -35.41 -17.73
N LEU A 622 -9.96 -34.66 -16.99
CA LEU A 622 -10.40 -33.48 -16.24
C LEU A 622 -10.16 -32.20 -17.05
N HIS A 623 -11.04 -31.22 -16.84
CA HIS A 623 -10.82 -29.85 -17.32
C HIS A 623 -9.53 -29.27 -16.73
N ARG A 624 -8.84 -28.45 -17.52
CA ARG A 624 -7.61 -27.76 -17.15
C ARG A 624 -7.92 -26.31 -16.81
N PRO A 625 -8.03 -25.94 -15.53
CA PRO A 625 -8.22 -24.55 -15.13
C PRO A 625 -6.95 -23.73 -15.39
N THR A 626 -7.09 -22.41 -15.45
CA THR A 626 -5.96 -21.46 -15.45
C THR A 626 -5.13 -21.61 -14.18
N VAL A 627 -5.78 -21.79 -13.03
CA VAL A 627 -5.11 -21.97 -11.74
C VAL A 627 -5.96 -22.80 -10.77
N VAL A 628 -5.28 -23.60 -9.94
CA VAL A 628 -5.89 -24.33 -8.82
C VAL A 628 -5.46 -23.70 -7.51
N LEU A 629 -6.44 -23.31 -6.69
CA LEU A 629 -6.22 -22.70 -5.39
C LEU A 629 -6.63 -23.66 -4.29
N THR A 630 -5.65 -24.09 -3.50
CA THR A 630 -5.86 -25.07 -2.43
C THR A 630 -6.07 -24.38 -1.09
N SER A 631 -7.09 -24.80 -0.35
CA SER A 631 -7.37 -24.23 0.97
C SER A 631 -7.78 -25.33 1.96
N TYR A 632 -8.26 -24.91 3.13
CA TYR A 632 -8.87 -25.73 4.19
C TYR A 632 -7.92 -26.63 4.98
N GLN A 633 -6.82 -27.08 4.38
CA GLN A 633 -5.79 -27.94 4.96
C GLN A 633 -4.42 -27.61 4.37
N LEU A 634 -3.34 -27.95 5.08
CA LEU A 634 -1.96 -27.78 4.61
C LEU A 634 -1.75 -28.54 3.28
N LEU A 635 -1.22 -27.84 2.28
CA LEU A 635 -0.83 -28.44 1.01
C LEU A 635 0.51 -29.15 1.16
N THR A 636 0.49 -30.48 1.16
CA THR A 636 1.70 -31.32 1.18
C THR A 636 2.47 -31.25 -0.12
N ARG A 637 3.79 -31.49 -0.11
CA ARG A 637 4.62 -31.64 -1.33
C ARG A 637 4.07 -32.69 -2.30
N ARG A 638 3.61 -33.83 -1.77
CA ARG A 638 2.99 -34.89 -2.57
C ARG A 638 1.70 -34.42 -3.28
N HIS A 639 0.75 -33.84 -2.54
CA HIS A 639 -0.46 -33.27 -3.15
C HIS A 639 -0.16 -32.14 -4.13
N GLN A 640 0.82 -31.26 -3.87
CA GLN A 640 1.20 -30.20 -4.79
C GLN A 640 1.62 -30.78 -6.15
N LYS A 641 2.44 -31.84 -6.15
CA LYS A 641 2.84 -32.57 -7.36
C LYS A 641 1.66 -33.23 -8.07
N LEU A 642 0.87 -34.03 -7.34
CA LEU A 642 -0.27 -34.75 -7.91
C LEU A 642 -1.28 -33.81 -8.56
N LEU A 643 -1.61 -32.70 -7.89
CA LEU A 643 -2.56 -31.71 -8.37
C LEU A 643 -2.05 -30.98 -9.60
N ARG A 644 -0.77 -30.57 -9.62
CA ARG A 644 -0.15 -29.90 -10.77
C ARG A 644 -0.16 -30.79 -12.01
N GLU A 645 0.22 -32.05 -11.85
CA GLU A 645 0.24 -33.03 -12.94
C GLU A 645 -1.18 -33.42 -13.39
N GLY A 646 -2.09 -33.62 -12.43
CA GLY A 646 -3.44 -34.11 -12.70
C GLY A 646 -4.34 -33.10 -13.39
N PHE A 647 -4.28 -31.82 -12.98
CA PHE A 647 -5.02 -30.74 -13.62
C PHE A 647 -4.24 -30.03 -14.72
N ALA A 648 -2.94 -30.32 -14.86
CA ALA A 648 -2.03 -29.64 -15.79
C ALA A 648 -2.09 -28.11 -15.65
N ALA A 649 -2.12 -27.63 -14.41
CA ALA A 649 -2.31 -26.23 -14.04
C ALA A 649 -1.41 -25.87 -12.84
N PRO A 650 -1.01 -24.60 -12.68
CA PRO A 650 -0.34 -24.16 -11.46
C PRO A 650 -1.25 -24.35 -10.24
N VAL A 651 -0.63 -24.74 -9.12
CA VAL A 651 -1.30 -25.00 -7.84
C VAL A 651 -0.64 -24.18 -6.76
N TYR A 652 -1.45 -23.40 -6.06
CA TYR A 652 -1.04 -22.48 -5.00
C TYR A 652 -1.91 -22.64 -3.75
N CYS A 653 -1.32 -22.38 -2.58
CA CYS A 653 -2.05 -22.27 -1.32
C CYS A 653 -2.83 -20.93 -1.26
N TYR A 654 -4.10 -21.02 -0.86
CA TYR A 654 -4.98 -19.89 -0.57
C TYR A 654 -5.44 -19.99 0.88
N TRP A 655 -4.76 -19.26 1.75
CA TRP A 655 -4.80 -19.43 3.19
C TRP A 655 -5.79 -18.46 3.84
N GLY A 656 -6.60 -19.00 4.74
CA GLY A 656 -7.25 -18.19 5.76
C GLY A 656 -8.13 -18.99 6.69
N ALA A 657 -9.04 -18.29 7.36
CA ALA A 657 -9.88 -18.85 8.39
C ALA A 657 -11.33 -18.38 8.21
N THR A 658 -12.28 -19.31 8.27
CA THR A 658 -13.72 -19.02 8.23
C THR A 658 -14.13 -17.98 9.27
N ASP A 659 -13.48 -18.00 10.43
CA ASP A 659 -13.66 -17.04 11.52
C ASP A 659 -13.53 -15.58 11.07
N LEU A 660 -12.75 -15.31 10.02
CA LEU A 660 -12.50 -13.99 9.45
C LEU A 660 -13.43 -13.64 8.27
N GLY A 661 -14.41 -14.50 7.93
CA GLY A 661 -15.27 -14.31 6.76
C GLY A 661 -14.70 -14.90 5.46
N GLY A 662 -13.62 -15.68 5.50
CA GLY A 662 -13.11 -16.39 4.32
C GLY A 662 -11.59 -16.66 4.32
N PRO A 663 -11.05 -17.18 3.20
CA PRO A 663 -9.60 -17.35 3.01
C PRO A 663 -8.90 -15.99 2.75
N LEU A 664 -8.87 -15.13 3.77
CA LEU A 664 -8.43 -13.72 3.66
C LEU A 664 -7.01 -13.46 4.18
N ILE A 665 -6.29 -14.47 4.67
CA ILE A 665 -5.04 -14.21 5.40
C ILE A 665 -3.84 -14.15 4.45
N GLY A 666 -3.74 -15.05 3.48
CA GLY A 666 -2.58 -15.06 2.59
C GLY A 666 -2.70 -15.97 1.38
N VAL A 667 -1.77 -15.80 0.46
CA VAL A 667 -1.76 -16.49 -0.84
C VAL A 667 -0.33 -16.82 -1.28
N GLU A 668 -0.12 -18.04 -1.76
CA GLU A 668 1.17 -18.49 -2.30
C GLU A 668 1.42 -17.89 -3.69
N CYS A 669 2.62 -17.34 -3.91
CA CYS A 669 3.06 -16.85 -5.20
C CYS A 669 3.72 -17.96 -6.04
N HIS A 670 4.05 -17.66 -7.29
CA HIS A 670 4.73 -18.60 -8.19
C HIS A 670 6.13 -19.07 -7.73
N HIS A 671 6.76 -18.36 -6.78
CA HIS A 671 8.00 -18.78 -6.13
C HIS A 671 7.79 -19.69 -4.89
N GLY A 672 6.55 -19.95 -4.49
CA GLY A 672 6.23 -20.82 -3.35
C GLY A 672 6.23 -20.12 -1.98
N ASN A 673 6.35 -18.80 -1.94
CA ASN A 673 6.22 -18.01 -0.70
C ASN A 673 4.77 -17.61 -0.49
N VAL A 674 4.28 -17.72 0.76
CA VAL A 674 2.92 -17.29 1.12
C VAL A 674 2.95 -15.84 1.53
N HIS A 675 2.39 -14.95 0.70
CA HIS A 675 2.22 -13.54 1.01
C HIS A 675 1.00 -13.35 1.91
N VAL A 676 1.15 -12.55 2.96
CA VAL A 676 0.03 -12.07 3.79
C VAL A 676 -0.75 -11.06 2.96
N ARG A 677 -2.07 -11.15 2.95
CA ARG A 677 -2.97 -10.19 2.28
C ARG A 677 -3.07 -8.94 3.15
N GLU A 678 -2.01 -8.14 3.15
CA GLU A 678 -1.91 -6.93 3.98
C GLU A 678 -2.88 -5.82 3.55
N ASP A 679 -3.58 -6.02 2.42
CA ASP A 679 -4.75 -5.26 2.00
C ASP A 679 -6.05 -5.64 2.73
N GLN A 680 -6.05 -6.73 3.49
CA GLN A 680 -7.22 -7.24 4.23
C GLN A 680 -6.95 -7.42 5.72
N VAL A 681 -5.73 -7.85 6.06
CA VAL A 681 -5.35 -8.24 7.41
C VAL A 681 -4.00 -7.68 7.84
N PHE A 682 -3.88 -7.35 9.12
CA PHE A 682 -2.59 -7.19 9.78
C PHE A 682 -2.29 -8.43 10.63
N LEU A 683 -1.10 -9.01 10.44
CA LEU A 683 -0.68 -10.26 11.07
C LEU A 683 0.43 -10.01 12.09
N GLU A 684 0.27 -10.59 13.27
CA GLU A 684 1.31 -10.66 14.30
C GLU A 684 1.65 -12.11 14.59
N VAL A 685 2.93 -12.40 14.84
CA VAL A 685 3.40 -13.72 15.28
C VAL A 685 3.72 -13.65 16.77
N GLU A 686 3.10 -14.52 17.57
CA GLU A 686 3.33 -14.65 19.01
C GLU A 686 4.63 -15.43 19.31
N ALA A 687 5.74 -15.00 18.73
CA ALA A 687 7.09 -15.53 18.95
C ALA A 687 8.14 -14.42 18.71
N PRO A 688 9.38 -14.58 19.20
CA PRO A 688 10.48 -13.68 18.82
C PRO A 688 10.64 -13.60 17.29
N PRO A 689 11.17 -12.48 16.76
CA PRO A 689 11.49 -12.35 15.34
C PRO A 689 12.32 -13.54 14.83
N GLY A 690 11.95 -14.07 13.66
CA GLY A 690 12.60 -15.23 13.04
C GLY A 690 12.16 -16.60 13.60
N GLU A 691 11.46 -16.64 14.74
CA GLU A 691 10.93 -17.89 15.30
C GLU A 691 9.50 -18.20 14.83
N ARG A 692 9.10 -19.47 14.98
CA ARG A 692 7.74 -19.92 14.68
C ARG A 692 6.81 -19.66 15.87
N GLY A 693 5.61 -19.14 15.60
CA GLY A 693 4.62 -18.84 16.63
C GLY A 693 3.19 -18.98 16.13
N THR A 694 2.24 -18.97 17.06
CA THR A 694 0.82 -18.75 16.73
C THR A 694 0.59 -17.33 16.26
N ILE A 695 -0.52 -17.06 15.59
CA ILE A 695 -0.78 -15.73 15.02
C ILE A 695 -1.93 -15.01 15.70
N LEU A 696 -1.84 -13.68 15.68
CA LEU A 696 -2.95 -12.77 15.92
C LEU A 696 -3.25 -12.04 14.61
N VAL A 697 -4.53 -11.91 14.28
CA VAL A 697 -4.98 -11.27 13.05
C VAL A 697 -5.91 -10.12 13.38
N THR A 698 -5.67 -8.96 12.77
CA THR A 698 -6.55 -7.79 12.82
C THR A 698 -7.12 -7.53 11.43
N LEU A 699 -8.45 -7.46 11.30
CA LEU A 699 -9.11 -7.09 10.03
C LEU A 699 -9.04 -5.58 9.80
N LEU A 700 -8.59 -5.14 8.62
CA LEU A 700 -8.27 -3.72 8.37
C LEU A 700 -9.47 -2.88 7.87
N HIS A 701 -10.43 -3.50 7.18
CA HIS A 701 -11.50 -2.75 6.50
C HIS A 701 -12.88 -3.34 6.78
N ASP A 702 -13.15 -3.93 7.95
CA ASP A 702 -14.47 -4.50 8.31
C ASP A 702 -15.36 -3.52 9.07
N PRO A 703 -16.38 -2.91 8.42
CA PRO A 703 -17.27 -1.99 9.09
C PRO A 703 -18.34 -2.72 9.92
N VAL A 704 -18.59 -4.01 9.68
CA VAL A 704 -19.71 -4.78 10.25
C VAL A 704 -19.28 -5.50 11.53
N MET A 705 -18.22 -6.31 11.45
CA MET A 705 -17.77 -7.17 12.55
C MET A 705 -16.22 -7.21 12.63
N PRO A 706 -15.55 -6.06 12.86
CA PRO A 706 -14.09 -6.02 12.91
C PRO A 706 -13.55 -6.92 14.01
N LEU A 707 -12.57 -7.76 13.65
CA LEU A 707 -11.87 -8.63 14.59
C LEU A 707 -10.48 -8.06 14.82
N ILE A 708 -10.23 -7.59 16.05
CA ILE A 708 -8.95 -6.99 16.47
C ILE A 708 -8.14 -8.00 17.27
N ARG A 709 -6.89 -8.24 16.85
CA ARG A 709 -5.96 -9.21 17.46
C ARG A 709 -6.61 -10.56 17.73
N TYR A 710 -7.37 -11.07 16.76
CA TYR A 710 -8.03 -12.37 16.87
C TYR A 710 -7.00 -13.50 16.78
N ARG A 711 -6.97 -14.33 17.82
CA ARG A 711 -6.01 -15.43 17.90
C ARG A 711 -6.41 -16.59 17.00
N ILE A 712 -5.50 -16.98 16.12
CA ILE A 712 -5.63 -18.16 15.28
C ILE A 712 -4.47 -19.12 15.61
N SER A 713 -4.81 -20.37 15.88
CA SER A 713 -3.83 -21.40 16.26
C SER A 713 -3.00 -21.94 15.08
N ASP A 714 -2.98 -21.24 13.94
CA ASP A 714 -2.06 -21.55 12.84
C ASP A 714 -0.66 -21.13 13.29
N VAL A 715 0.33 -21.98 13.00
CA VAL A 715 1.74 -21.74 13.31
C VAL A 715 2.42 -21.25 12.05
N VAL A 716 3.07 -20.10 12.14
CA VAL A 716 3.81 -19.51 11.02
C VAL A 716 5.17 -19.00 11.48
N ARG A 717 6.04 -18.75 10.51
CA ARG A 717 7.31 -18.03 10.69
C ARG A 717 7.36 -16.91 9.66
N LEU A 718 7.62 -15.67 10.09
CA LEU A 718 7.83 -14.56 9.16
C LEU A 718 9.15 -14.76 8.41
N GLN A 719 9.16 -14.48 7.11
CA GLN A 719 10.38 -14.43 6.32
C GLN A 719 11.00 -13.03 6.43
N GLU A 720 12.32 -12.98 6.70
CA GLU A 720 13.05 -11.72 6.85
C GLU A 720 13.34 -11.05 5.50
N ALA A 721 13.68 -11.86 4.49
CA ALA A 721 13.99 -11.36 3.17
C ALA A 721 12.71 -11.13 2.34
N PRO A 722 12.61 -10.03 1.57
CA PRO A 722 11.53 -9.83 0.63
C PRO A 722 11.48 -10.92 -0.44
N CYS A 723 10.26 -11.29 -0.84
CA CYS A 723 10.05 -12.30 -1.87
C CYS A 723 10.65 -11.90 -3.24
N PRO A 724 11.20 -12.85 -4.02
CA PRO A 724 11.68 -12.57 -5.38
C PRO A 724 10.57 -12.24 -6.39
N CYS A 725 9.29 -12.46 -6.09
CA CYS A 725 8.19 -12.11 -7.01
C CYS A 725 8.02 -10.58 -7.17
N ALA A 726 7.11 -10.16 -8.06
CA ALA A 726 6.76 -8.76 -8.29
C ALA A 726 6.25 -8.04 -7.02
N LEU A 727 5.49 -8.74 -6.17
CA LEU A 727 4.97 -8.20 -4.90
C LEU A 727 5.99 -8.29 -3.74
N GLY A 728 7.25 -8.62 -4.05
CA GLY A 728 8.34 -8.61 -3.09
C GLY A 728 8.48 -7.25 -2.43
N GLY A 729 8.42 -7.22 -1.11
CA GLY A 729 8.54 -5.99 -0.33
C GLY A 729 7.26 -5.16 -0.24
N GLU A 730 6.19 -5.53 -0.94
CA GLU A 730 4.89 -4.91 -0.70
C GLU A 730 4.16 -5.61 0.44
N TRP A 731 4.08 -6.94 0.35
CA TRP A 731 3.45 -7.79 1.36
C TRP A 731 4.46 -8.65 2.09
N GLN A 732 4.31 -8.75 3.41
CA GLN A 732 5.05 -9.71 4.22
C GLN A 732 4.82 -11.14 3.74
N THR A 733 5.87 -11.96 3.83
CA THR A 733 5.80 -13.39 3.50
C THR A 733 5.99 -14.26 4.73
N VAL A 734 5.27 -15.38 4.77
CA VAL A 734 5.31 -16.34 5.87
C VAL A 734 5.57 -17.76 5.37
N GLU A 735 6.11 -18.58 6.25
CA GLU A 735 6.10 -20.03 6.13
C GLU A 735 4.97 -20.61 6.97
N LEU A 736 4.07 -21.38 6.33
CA LEU A 736 2.95 -22.04 7.00
C LEU A 736 3.35 -23.40 7.56
N HIS A 737 3.32 -23.57 8.89
CA HIS A 737 3.74 -24.81 9.56
C HIS A 737 2.59 -25.75 9.92
N GLY A 738 1.34 -25.34 9.74
CA GLY A 738 0.14 -26.09 10.15
C GLY A 738 -0.48 -25.50 11.41
N ARG A 739 -1.13 -26.34 12.24
CA ARG A 739 -1.78 -25.90 13.49
C ARG A 739 -0.92 -26.22 14.71
N ALA A 740 -1.01 -25.38 15.74
CA ALA A 740 -0.27 -25.56 16.99
C ALA A 740 -0.53 -26.92 17.61
N ARG A 741 -1.81 -27.31 17.75
CA ARG A 741 -2.23 -28.62 18.29
C ARG A 741 -1.73 -29.85 17.52
N ASP A 742 -1.32 -29.66 16.26
CA ASP A 742 -0.87 -30.74 15.38
C ASP A 742 0.65 -30.92 15.43
N CYS A 743 1.35 -30.11 16.22
CA CYS A 743 2.79 -30.24 16.42
C CYS A 743 3.13 -31.45 17.31
N LEU A 744 4.21 -32.13 16.94
CA LEU A 744 4.80 -33.27 17.62
C LEU A 744 6.10 -32.85 18.31
N ARG A 745 6.68 -33.75 19.11
CA ARG A 745 8.03 -33.56 19.70
C ARG A 745 8.97 -34.66 19.22
N ALA A 746 10.09 -34.27 18.59
CA ALA A 746 11.17 -35.18 18.24
C ALA A 746 11.83 -35.78 19.50
N THR A 747 12.57 -36.88 19.35
CA THR A 747 13.25 -37.54 20.48
C THR A 747 14.33 -36.67 21.13
N ASP A 748 14.90 -35.73 20.38
CA ASP A 748 15.87 -34.73 20.85
C ASP A 748 15.22 -33.48 21.47
N GLY A 749 13.88 -33.44 21.56
CA GLY A 749 13.13 -32.36 22.19
C GLY A 749 12.67 -31.25 21.24
N ARG A 750 13.14 -31.22 19.97
CA ARG A 750 12.68 -30.27 18.96
C ARG A 750 11.18 -30.40 18.73
N VAL A 751 10.52 -29.26 18.49
CA VAL A 751 9.13 -29.26 18.01
C VAL A 751 9.13 -29.59 16.52
N LEU A 752 8.26 -30.50 16.09
CA LEU A 752 8.05 -30.85 14.69
C LEU A 752 6.63 -30.45 14.30
N SER A 753 6.50 -29.60 13.29
CA SER A 753 5.19 -29.24 12.76
C SER A 753 4.73 -30.24 11.69
N THR A 754 3.46 -30.15 11.26
CA THR A 754 2.94 -30.96 10.15
C THR A 754 3.76 -30.73 8.87
N ARG A 755 4.19 -29.49 8.64
CA ARG A 755 5.06 -29.12 7.51
C ARG A 755 6.44 -29.79 7.58
N ASP A 756 7.02 -29.91 8.77
CA ASP A 756 8.33 -30.56 8.96
C ASP A 756 8.24 -32.06 8.63
N VAL A 757 7.15 -32.71 9.03
CA VAL A 757 6.85 -34.12 8.69
C VAL A 757 6.63 -34.28 7.18
N ASP A 758 5.87 -33.38 6.57
CA ASP A 758 5.65 -33.37 5.11
C ASP A 758 6.95 -33.21 4.32
N LEU A 759 7.81 -32.28 4.72
CA LEU A 759 9.12 -32.11 4.10
C LEU A 759 9.97 -33.37 4.18
N ALA A 760 9.95 -34.06 5.32
CA ALA A 760 10.71 -35.30 5.50
C ALA A 760 10.18 -36.41 4.58
N LEU A 761 8.86 -36.51 4.43
CA LEU A 761 8.23 -37.48 3.52
C LEU A 761 8.49 -37.16 2.04
N GLY A 762 8.56 -35.89 1.65
CA GLY A 762 8.88 -35.49 0.27
C GLY A 762 7.73 -35.64 -0.73
N ASP A 763 8.00 -35.36 -2.02
CA ASP A 763 7.02 -35.47 -3.11
C ASP A 763 6.91 -36.89 -3.70
N ASP A 764 7.84 -37.76 -3.34
CA ASP A 764 7.90 -39.21 -3.47
C ASP A 764 7.25 -39.95 -2.28
N GLY A 765 6.76 -39.23 -1.27
CA GLY A 765 6.01 -39.78 -0.15
C GLY A 765 4.62 -40.33 -0.54
N PRO A 766 3.90 -40.93 0.43
CA PRO A 766 2.57 -41.52 0.20
C PRO A 766 1.53 -40.45 -0.11
N ASP A 767 0.56 -40.78 -0.98
CA ASP A 767 -0.52 -39.86 -1.37
C ASP A 767 -1.32 -39.38 -0.15
N PHE A 768 -1.65 -40.30 0.77
CA PHE A 768 -2.38 -40.00 2.00
C PHE A 768 -1.70 -40.62 3.20
N TRP A 769 -1.54 -39.83 4.26
CA TRP A 769 -0.86 -40.25 5.48
C TRP A 769 -1.38 -39.56 6.74
N ARG A 770 -1.18 -40.24 7.87
CA ARG A 770 -1.36 -39.69 9.22
C ARG A 770 -0.29 -40.23 10.16
N LEU A 771 0.42 -39.35 10.84
CA LEU A 771 1.44 -39.68 11.83
C LEU A 771 0.91 -39.41 13.24
N THR A 772 0.92 -40.43 14.08
CA THR A 772 0.49 -40.35 15.49
C THR A 772 1.67 -40.61 16.42
N GLN A 773 1.99 -39.66 17.30
CA GLN A 773 2.94 -39.83 18.39
C GLN A 773 2.21 -40.42 19.62
N ARG A 774 2.63 -41.62 20.04
CA ARG A 774 2.02 -42.32 21.19
C ARG A 774 2.83 -42.18 22.47
N THR A 775 4.14 -42.20 22.33
CA THR A 775 5.10 -41.95 23.42
C THR A 775 6.18 -40.99 22.91
N PRO A 776 7.10 -40.50 23.77
CA PRO A 776 8.19 -39.64 23.32
C PRO A 776 9.07 -40.26 22.22
N THR A 777 9.12 -41.60 22.12
CA THR A 777 9.95 -42.34 21.15
C THR A 777 9.15 -43.18 20.15
N ALA A 778 7.86 -43.46 20.40
CA ALA A 778 7.06 -44.35 19.57
C ALA A 778 6.02 -43.61 18.72
N PHE A 779 6.08 -43.85 17.41
CA PHE A 779 5.23 -43.23 16.40
C PHE A 779 4.56 -44.27 15.52
N THR A 780 3.31 -44.01 15.13
CA THR A 780 2.57 -44.82 14.14
C THR A 780 2.27 -43.97 12.91
N LEU A 781 2.78 -44.37 11.76
CA LEU A 781 2.48 -43.75 10.47
C LEU A 781 1.46 -44.62 9.72
N GLU A 782 0.23 -44.14 9.62
CA GLU A 782 -0.80 -44.73 8.77
C GLU A 782 -0.66 -44.19 7.35
N VAL A 783 -0.69 -45.07 6.34
CA VAL A 783 -0.58 -44.69 4.93
C VAL A 783 -1.65 -45.39 4.09
N LEU A 784 -2.19 -44.70 3.08
CA LEU A 784 -3.00 -45.37 2.07
C LEU A 784 -2.06 -45.94 1.00
N GLY A 785 -1.88 -47.26 1.01
CA GLY A 785 -0.93 -47.97 0.14
C GLY A 785 0.32 -48.42 0.90
N ALA A 786 1.49 -48.21 0.31
CA ALA A 786 2.79 -48.56 0.89
C ALA A 786 3.63 -47.29 1.13
N LEU A 787 4.71 -47.44 1.90
CA LEU A 787 5.71 -46.40 2.11
C LEU A 787 7.06 -46.93 1.65
N ASP A 788 7.71 -46.21 0.75
CA ASP A 788 9.03 -46.55 0.27
C ASP A 788 10.12 -46.27 1.33
N GLU A 789 11.25 -46.98 1.23
CA GLU A 789 12.31 -46.93 2.24
C GLU A 789 12.98 -45.55 2.34
N GLU A 790 13.05 -44.79 1.24
CA GLU A 790 13.72 -43.48 1.24
C GLU A 790 12.90 -42.41 2.00
N PRO A 791 11.61 -42.16 1.71
CA PRO A 791 10.73 -41.34 2.56
C PRO A 791 10.72 -41.78 4.03
N ARG A 792 10.74 -43.10 4.27
CA ARG A 792 10.77 -43.66 5.62
C ARG A 792 12.05 -43.28 6.36
N ALA A 793 13.21 -43.40 5.73
CA ALA A 793 14.50 -43.06 6.30
C ALA A 793 14.60 -41.57 6.62
N ARG A 794 14.14 -40.69 5.72
CA ARG A 794 14.10 -39.24 5.95
C ARG A 794 13.17 -38.87 7.12
N LEU A 795 12.01 -39.51 7.23
CA LEU A 795 11.11 -39.32 8.36
C LEU A 795 11.75 -39.75 9.69
N LEU A 796 12.40 -40.92 9.74
CA LEU A 796 13.13 -41.37 10.93
C LEU A 796 14.21 -40.35 11.35
N GLY A 797 14.95 -39.80 10.38
CA GLY A 797 15.93 -38.74 10.63
C GLY A 797 15.31 -37.47 11.23
N ALA A 798 14.13 -37.07 10.75
CA ALA A 798 13.41 -35.92 11.29
C ALA A 798 12.87 -36.16 12.71
N LEU A 799 12.37 -37.37 13.00
CA LEU A 799 11.85 -37.76 14.32
C LEU A 799 12.95 -37.90 15.39
N GLY A 800 14.18 -38.22 14.96
CA GLY A 800 15.37 -38.28 15.80
C GLY A 800 15.81 -39.71 16.16
N ALA A 801 17.03 -39.82 16.69
CA ALA A 801 17.62 -41.11 17.04
C ALA A 801 16.80 -41.84 18.12
N GLY A 802 16.77 -43.18 18.06
CA GLY A 802 16.00 -44.01 19.00
C GLY A 802 14.49 -44.02 18.76
N THR A 803 14.03 -43.47 17.63
CA THR A 803 12.61 -43.50 17.24
C THR A 803 12.16 -44.91 16.85
N GLU A 804 11.06 -45.37 17.43
CA GLU A 804 10.30 -46.54 16.99
C GLU A 804 9.16 -46.10 16.06
N LEU A 805 9.33 -46.30 14.74
CA LEU A 805 8.32 -45.97 13.74
C LEU A 805 7.61 -47.23 13.22
N ARG A 806 6.32 -47.37 13.54
CA ARG A 806 5.44 -48.40 12.99
C ARG A 806 4.64 -47.87 11.79
N VAL A 807 4.89 -48.39 10.61
CA VAL A 807 4.12 -48.07 9.40
C VAL A 807 2.94 -49.04 9.28
N THR A 808 1.72 -48.52 9.11
CA THR A 808 0.48 -49.32 9.03
C THR A 808 -0.31 -48.94 7.77
N PRO A 809 -0.53 -49.87 6.82
CA PRO A 809 -1.38 -49.59 5.67
C PRO A 809 -2.85 -49.52 6.09
N VAL A 810 -3.57 -48.54 5.57
CA VAL A 810 -5.02 -48.36 5.80
C VAL A 810 -5.77 -48.30 4.46
N LYS A 811 -7.05 -48.69 4.47
CA LYS A 811 -7.90 -48.65 3.28
C LYS A 811 -8.54 -47.28 3.04
N ARG A 812 -8.79 -46.53 4.12
CA ARG A 812 -9.39 -45.20 4.10
C ARG A 812 -9.05 -44.47 5.40
N PHE A 813 -9.13 -43.14 5.38
CA PHE A 813 -9.05 -42.32 6.58
C PHE A 813 -10.44 -41.81 6.95
N SER A 814 -10.75 -41.81 8.24
CA SER A 814 -11.93 -41.12 8.75
C SER A 814 -11.60 -39.65 8.97
N PRO A 815 -12.43 -38.71 8.50
CA PRO A 815 -12.24 -37.31 8.81
C PRO A 815 -12.62 -37.02 10.27
N GLU A 816 -12.17 -35.88 10.78
CA GLU A 816 -12.61 -35.32 12.06
C GLU A 816 -14.08 -34.88 11.98
N ARG A 817 -14.69 -34.48 13.12
CA ARG A 817 -16.06 -33.88 13.14
C ARG A 817 -16.21 -32.66 12.21
N SER A 818 -15.10 -32.02 11.89
CA SER A 818 -15.02 -30.89 10.95
C SER A 818 -15.01 -31.31 9.47
N LEU A 819 -15.08 -32.61 9.19
CA LEU A 819 -14.92 -33.25 7.89
C LEU A 819 -13.55 -33.06 7.23
N LYS A 820 -12.57 -32.52 7.98
CA LYS A 820 -11.17 -32.38 7.54
C LYS A 820 -10.31 -33.52 8.07
N PHE A 821 -9.19 -33.75 7.40
CA PHE A 821 -8.25 -34.80 7.77
C PHE A 821 -7.12 -34.23 8.64
N ARG A 822 -6.78 -34.95 9.71
CA ARG A 822 -5.70 -34.58 10.61
C ARG A 822 -4.46 -35.41 10.30
N GLN A 823 -3.39 -34.76 9.86
CA GLN A 823 -2.17 -35.42 9.38
C GLN A 823 -1.18 -35.75 10.48
N THR A 824 -1.10 -34.93 11.52
CA THR A 824 -0.22 -35.18 12.67
C THR A 824 -1.00 -35.09 13.96
N VAL A 825 -0.79 -36.06 14.85
CA VAL A 825 -1.51 -36.19 16.11
C VAL A 825 -0.51 -36.52 17.21
N SER A 826 -0.52 -35.73 18.30
CA SER A 826 0.23 -36.05 19.52
C SER A 826 -0.74 -36.52 20.61
N GLU A 827 -0.62 -37.77 21.06
CA GLU A 827 -1.38 -38.29 22.21
C GLU A 827 -0.81 -37.78 23.55
N LEU A 828 0.37 -37.15 23.52
CA LEU A 828 1.01 -36.51 24.68
C LEU A 828 0.54 -35.06 24.90
N GLY A 829 -0.27 -34.53 23.98
CA GLY A 829 -0.55 -33.10 23.85
C GLY A 829 0.50 -32.40 22.99
N SER A 830 0.11 -31.26 22.42
CA SER A 830 1.03 -30.47 21.58
C SER A 830 2.00 -29.64 22.42
N PRO A 831 3.26 -29.49 21.99
CA PRO A 831 4.24 -28.63 22.64
C PRO A 831 3.97 -27.13 22.48
N LEU A 832 3.15 -26.71 21.52
CA LEU A 832 2.83 -25.30 21.23
C LEU A 832 1.40 -24.91 21.61
N GLU A 833 0.59 -25.88 22.03
CA GLU A 833 -0.76 -25.62 22.50
C GLU A 833 -0.70 -25.14 23.96
N ARG A 834 -0.98 -23.85 24.17
CA ARG A 834 -1.10 -23.30 25.53
C ARG A 834 -2.30 -23.97 26.19
N ARG A 835 -2.09 -24.61 27.34
CA ARG A 835 -3.21 -25.05 28.19
C ARG A 835 -4.00 -23.81 28.56
N THR A 836 -5.23 -23.70 28.08
CA THR A 836 -6.18 -22.69 28.53
C THR A 836 -6.44 -22.93 30.02
N GLY A 837 -5.91 -22.05 30.86
CA GLY A 837 -6.21 -21.97 32.29
C GLY A 837 -7.33 -20.98 32.51
#